data_AF-A0A315R4U3-F1
#
_entry.id   AF-A0A315R4U3-F1
#
_cell.length_a   1.000
_cell.length_b   1.000
_cell.length_c   1.000
_cell.angle_alpha   90.00
_cell.angle_beta   90.00
_cell.angle_gamma   90.00
#
_symmetry.space_group_name_H-M   'P 1'
#
loop_
_entity.id
_entity.type
_entity.pdbx_description
1 polymer ?
#
loop_
_entity_poly.entity_id
_entity_poly.type
_entity_poly.pdbx_seq_one_letter_code
_entity_poly.pdbx_strand_id
1 'polypeptide(L)'
;MKKYRYIISVSLILLLVFSFQAAAQNNFFQNEDEHNNLRFGNEYIVIVVNQNQNSQGRFAVETTGGAPARENDDNKPLIYGRPNPWTSYTSLWINDQKYVFGGSTERRAGDGARYGEVVQKPTVEDNKIVTKTRFDNIVVEQILSIVKSSTTGLADSAQIQYRVTNEGQQEEKVGLRIMLDTMLGENDGAPFRLGEDTISTDKLYYDKQLDDFWQAFDSVSNPQVTSQGSFIGPDVSTPDRVYFSDWGSLADGVWDFDFNPGQDFMRKGEYEIDSAMAMYWVPEILEPGQTKTYITKYGLGGITIVPGILSLGVTSPAEVTLDNNNQTFPVVAYLENTSEINARNVSIQIDLPDGFNAEQVSRDLGDMEPGDISQITWNVEAEDKNNLPESMTYRVIVDADNTDSNEVERKVEFLGPPQLDANITLMEDVESVDGRLEPNPFRIQAEINNSGESSLYGVVAELILPPGLVTASSEISKKNVGILRNNEKININWAIKALRVDGTLPFALKVSGLNNYQKTIVEEINLPALKPLILLRETRGQRDEDYFAVDIVAANISEAENIAFDLNYDPKKLLLTHISRGDFFVRDNNLLPFNRPDRSEKGKVIFDQEFPFNKANGVIATVHFQLKEDEPGNISISNFEAVNGPGDSFEIEIRNNLEEEN
;
A
#
# COMPACT_ATOMS: atom_id res chain seq x y z
N MET A 1 -60.60 5.90 -49.35
CA MET A 1 -60.36 6.08 -47.90
C MET A 1 -59.32 5.08 -47.39
N LYS A 2 -58.06 5.21 -47.85
CA LYS A 2 -56.90 4.43 -47.40
C LYS A 2 -55.66 5.31 -47.61
N LYS A 3 -55.37 6.13 -46.62
CA LYS A 3 -54.16 6.95 -46.37
C LYS A 3 -54.57 7.79 -45.15
N TYR A 4 -53.79 7.79 -44.07
CA TYR A 4 -54.10 8.27 -42.70
C TYR A 4 -54.44 7.19 -41.66
N ARG A 5 -53.64 6.12 -41.57
CA ARG A 5 -53.63 5.23 -40.40
C ARG A 5 -52.25 4.65 -40.06
N TYR A 6 -51.18 5.34 -40.44
CA TYR A 6 -49.80 4.85 -40.30
C TYR A 6 -48.80 5.87 -39.74
N ILE A 7 -49.27 6.95 -39.10
CA ILE A 7 -48.38 8.03 -38.59
C ILE A 7 -48.66 8.36 -37.10
N ILE A 8 -49.41 7.54 -36.37
CA ILE A 8 -49.64 7.75 -34.91
C ILE A 8 -49.14 6.56 -34.06
N SER A 9 -48.56 5.52 -34.67
CA SER A 9 -48.02 4.35 -33.94
C SER A 9 -46.51 4.17 -34.07
N VAL A 10 -45.79 5.15 -34.64
CA VAL A 10 -44.32 5.12 -34.77
C VAL A 10 -43.63 6.22 -33.93
N SER A 11 -44.40 7.15 -33.34
CA SER A 11 -43.86 8.17 -32.43
C SER A 11 -44.07 7.84 -30.95
N LEU A 12 -44.60 6.65 -30.62
CA LEU A 12 -44.77 6.16 -29.24
C LEU A 12 -43.90 4.94 -28.90
N ILE A 13 -43.04 4.50 -29.83
CA ILE A 13 -42.09 3.37 -29.67
C ILE A 13 -40.64 3.86 -29.88
N LEU A 14 -40.40 5.17 -29.82
CA LEU A 14 -39.06 5.77 -29.96
C LEU A 14 -38.65 6.63 -28.75
N LEU A 15 -39.18 6.30 -27.57
CA LEU A 15 -38.89 7.01 -26.31
C LEU A 15 -38.96 6.09 -25.08
N LEU A 16 -38.50 4.84 -25.23
CA LEU A 16 -38.34 3.89 -24.12
C LEU A 16 -37.25 2.83 -24.42
N VAL A 17 -36.15 3.28 -25.02
CA VAL A 17 -34.85 2.63 -24.87
C VAL A 17 -33.95 3.67 -24.23
N PHE A 18 -34.26 4.03 -22.98
CA PHE A 18 -33.20 4.42 -22.08
C PHE A 18 -32.46 3.13 -21.78
N SER A 19 -31.30 2.99 -22.42
CA SER A 19 -30.23 2.15 -21.93
C SER A 19 -30.02 2.51 -20.46
N PHE A 20 -30.61 1.75 -19.54
CA PHE A 20 -30.11 1.68 -18.19
C PHE A 20 -28.76 0.93 -18.28
N GLN A 21 -27.73 1.63 -18.77
CA GLN A 21 -26.45 1.54 -18.09
C GLN A 21 -26.65 2.30 -16.78
N ALA A 22 -27.37 1.67 -15.85
CA ALA A 22 -27.07 1.91 -14.46
C ALA A 22 -25.68 1.33 -14.27
N ALA A 23 -24.66 2.16 -14.42
CA ALA A 23 -23.59 2.08 -13.44
C ALA A 23 -24.33 2.14 -12.10
N ALA A 24 -24.45 1.00 -11.41
CA ALA A 24 -24.84 1.01 -10.02
C ALA A 24 -23.77 1.86 -9.34
N GLN A 25 -24.03 3.17 -9.20
CA GLN A 25 -23.40 3.94 -8.15
C GLN A 25 -23.79 3.19 -6.89
N ASN A 26 -22.82 2.52 -6.25
CA ASN A 26 -23.00 1.96 -4.93
C ASN A 26 -23.49 3.10 -4.04
N ASN A 27 -24.80 3.13 -3.75
CA ASN A 27 -25.42 4.14 -2.91
C ASN A 27 -25.01 3.84 -1.48
N PHE A 28 -23.81 4.27 -1.12
CA PHE A 28 -23.37 4.24 0.25
C PHE A 28 -24.15 5.29 1.05
N PHE A 29 -24.58 4.92 2.25
CA PHE A 29 -25.13 5.84 3.22
C PHE A 29 -24.20 5.95 4.42
N GLN A 30 -24.27 7.09 5.10
CA GLN A 30 -23.60 7.30 6.37
C GLN A 30 -24.52 8.07 7.33
N ASN A 31 -24.52 7.68 8.59
CA ASN A 31 -25.21 8.39 9.65
C ASN A 31 -24.61 8.06 11.02
N GLU A 32 -24.86 8.93 11.99
CA GLU A 32 -24.71 8.59 13.41
C GLU A 32 -26.06 8.05 13.91
N ASP A 33 -26.07 6.99 14.72
CA ASP A 33 -27.29 6.44 15.30
C ASP A 33 -27.57 6.98 16.72
N GLU A 34 -28.71 6.58 17.30
CA GLU A 34 -29.14 7.02 18.64
C GLU A 34 -28.22 6.55 19.79
N HIS A 35 -27.29 5.64 19.50
CA HIS A 35 -26.30 5.14 20.45
C HIS A 35 -24.91 5.76 20.25
N ASN A 36 -24.80 6.79 19.40
CA ASN A 36 -23.54 7.45 19.06
C ASN A 36 -22.56 6.45 18.40
N ASN A 37 -23.08 5.60 17.51
CA ASN A 37 -22.28 4.84 16.58
C ASN A 37 -22.26 5.49 15.20
N LEU A 38 -21.10 5.47 14.56
CA LEU A 38 -20.96 5.80 13.14
C LEU A 38 -21.37 4.59 12.31
N ARG A 39 -22.36 4.75 11.44
CA ARG A 39 -22.84 3.73 10.51
C ARG A 39 -22.45 4.11 9.09
N PHE A 40 -21.81 3.19 8.37
CA PHE A 40 -21.46 3.33 6.95
C PHE A 40 -21.88 2.06 6.22
N GLY A 41 -22.82 2.16 5.29
CA GLY A 41 -23.47 0.98 4.71
C GLY A 41 -23.92 1.16 3.27
N ASN A 42 -24.42 0.09 2.67
CA ASN A 42 -25.12 0.08 1.39
C ASN A 42 -26.38 -0.81 1.50
N GLU A 43 -26.91 -1.27 0.36
CA GLU A 43 -28.10 -2.13 0.32
C GLU A 43 -27.89 -3.55 0.85
N TYR A 44 -26.64 -4.01 1.02
CA TYR A 44 -26.32 -5.37 1.48
C TYR A 44 -25.88 -5.41 2.95
N ILE A 45 -24.91 -4.56 3.33
CA ILE A 45 -24.31 -4.55 4.67
C ILE A 45 -24.11 -3.13 5.22
N VAL A 46 -23.89 -3.04 6.52
CA VAL A 46 -23.48 -1.84 7.24
C VAL A 46 -22.36 -2.15 8.23
N ILE A 47 -21.34 -1.31 8.21
CA ILE A 47 -20.28 -1.27 9.22
C ILE A 47 -20.71 -0.29 10.30
N VAL A 48 -20.75 -0.74 11.55
CA VAL A 48 -21.12 0.07 12.72
C VAL A 48 -19.88 0.24 13.58
N VAL A 49 -19.49 1.48 13.88
CA VAL A 49 -18.29 1.80 14.68
C VAL A 49 -18.68 2.62 15.90
N ASN A 50 -18.28 2.14 17.08
CA ASN A 50 -18.56 2.77 18.34
C ASN A 50 -17.73 4.06 18.51
N GLN A 51 -18.40 5.21 18.69
CA GLN A 51 -17.74 6.51 18.91
C GLN A 51 -17.68 6.92 20.38
N ASN A 52 -18.31 6.15 21.28
CA ASN A 52 -18.32 6.42 22.72
C ASN A 52 -16.92 6.29 23.33
N GLN A 53 -16.72 6.90 24.51
CA GLN A 53 -15.42 6.83 25.22
C GLN A 53 -15.05 5.39 25.57
N ASN A 54 -16.03 4.61 26.01
CA ASN A 54 -15.87 3.18 26.29
C ASN A 54 -15.89 2.40 24.97
N SER A 55 -14.80 1.69 24.65
CA SER A 55 -14.65 0.89 23.43
C SER A 55 -14.61 1.69 22.11
N GLN A 56 -14.10 2.92 22.13
CA GLN A 56 -14.02 3.75 20.91
C GLN A 56 -13.26 3.05 19.77
N GLY A 57 -13.81 3.07 18.55
CA GLY A 57 -13.17 2.48 17.37
C GLY A 57 -13.35 0.96 17.24
N ARG A 58 -14.09 0.31 18.16
CA ARG A 58 -14.57 -1.06 17.93
C ARG A 58 -15.69 -1.05 16.91
N PHE A 59 -15.75 -2.11 16.11
CA PHE A 59 -16.70 -2.20 15.01
C PHE A 59 -17.48 -3.52 15.05
N ALA A 60 -18.63 -3.50 14.38
CA ALA A 60 -19.43 -4.67 14.04
C ALA A 60 -19.84 -4.58 12.56
N VAL A 61 -20.20 -5.73 11.99
CA VAL A 61 -20.79 -5.82 10.65
C VAL A 61 -22.19 -6.41 10.80
N GLU A 62 -23.12 -5.82 10.08
CA GLU A 62 -24.52 -6.23 10.05
C GLU A 62 -25.00 -6.24 8.60
N THR A 63 -26.00 -7.06 8.29
CA THR A 63 -26.71 -6.94 7.02
C THR A 63 -27.70 -5.76 7.07
N THR A 64 -27.97 -5.17 5.92
CA THR A 64 -29.09 -4.23 5.71
C THR A 64 -30.21 -4.97 4.98
N GLY A 65 -30.15 -5.05 3.66
CA GLY A 65 -31.01 -5.90 2.81
C GLY A 65 -30.38 -7.24 2.44
N GLY A 66 -29.22 -7.56 3.03
CA GLY A 66 -28.65 -8.91 2.99
C GLY A 66 -28.36 -9.45 1.59
N ALA A 67 -28.54 -10.77 1.40
CA ALA A 67 -28.33 -11.40 0.10
C ALA A 67 -29.56 -11.22 -0.80
N PRO A 68 -29.43 -10.73 -2.06
CA PRO A 68 -30.57 -10.35 -2.91
C PRO A 68 -31.66 -11.40 -3.14
N ALA A 69 -31.33 -12.69 -3.01
CA ALA A 69 -32.25 -13.79 -3.23
C ALA A 69 -32.83 -14.38 -1.92
N ARG A 70 -32.56 -13.77 -0.77
CA ARG A 70 -32.87 -14.33 0.56
C ARG A 70 -33.39 -13.27 1.52
N GLU A 71 -34.70 -13.08 1.60
CA GLU A 71 -35.32 -12.04 2.46
C GLU A 71 -35.15 -12.25 3.98
N ASN A 72 -34.71 -13.44 4.42
CA ASN A 72 -34.61 -13.77 5.85
C ASN A 72 -33.31 -13.27 6.52
N ASP A 73 -32.34 -12.79 5.73
CA ASP A 73 -31.07 -12.28 6.24
C ASP A 73 -31.03 -10.76 6.39
N ASP A 74 -32.16 -10.06 6.25
CA ASP A 74 -32.28 -8.62 6.48
C ASP A 74 -32.00 -8.22 7.94
N ASN A 75 -31.22 -7.16 8.13
CA ASN A 75 -30.94 -6.51 9.43
C ASN A 75 -30.35 -7.43 10.53
N LYS A 76 -29.65 -8.49 10.13
CA LYS A 76 -29.03 -9.49 10.99
C LYS A 76 -27.60 -9.10 11.39
N PRO A 77 -27.19 -9.37 12.64
CA PRO A 77 -25.79 -9.22 13.02
C PRO A 77 -24.94 -10.31 12.33
N LEU A 78 -23.74 -9.91 11.88
CA LEU A 78 -22.65 -10.81 11.51
C LEU A 78 -21.56 -10.84 12.61
N ILE A 79 -21.46 -9.77 13.39
CA ILE A 79 -20.61 -9.67 14.58
C ILE A 79 -21.50 -9.43 15.80
N TYR A 80 -21.24 -10.12 16.90
CA TYR A 80 -21.94 -9.91 18.16
C TYR A 80 -21.62 -8.53 18.78
N GLY A 81 -22.46 -8.06 19.70
CA GLY A 81 -22.14 -6.88 20.52
C GLY A 81 -22.97 -5.63 20.23
N ARG A 82 -24.18 -5.80 19.70
CA ARG A 82 -25.18 -4.72 19.57
C ARG A 82 -25.62 -4.19 20.96
N PRO A 83 -26.10 -2.93 21.07
CA PRO A 83 -26.10 -1.91 20.01
C PRO A 83 -24.77 -1.17 19.84
N ASN A 84 -23.87 -1.24 20.83
CA ASN A 84 -22.57 -0.56 20.80
C ASN A 84 -21.46 -1.59 20.63
N PRO A 85 -20.82 -1.71 19.46
CA PRO A 85 -19.79 -2.70 19.21
C PRO A 85 -18.73 -2.74 20.33
N TRP A 86 -18.52 -3.92 20.89
CA TRP A 86 -17.59 -4.09 22.01
C TRP A 86 -16.88 -5.43 22.07
N THR A 87 -17.33 -6.49 21.41
CA THR A 87 -16.76 -7.82 21.63
C THR A 87 -15.58 -8.14 20.73
N SER A 88 -15.61 -7.71 19.47
CA SER A 88 -14.48 -7.77 18.54
C SER A 88 -13.46 -6.67 18.84
N TYR A 89 -12.17 -7.02 18.83
CA TYR A 89 -11.10 -6.05 19.05
C TYR A 89 -9.79 -6.46 18.38
N THR A 90 -8.92 -5.46 18.19
CA THR A 90 -7.59 -5.64 17.60
C THR A 90 -6.54 -5.35 18.63
N SER A 91 -5.49 -6.17 18.63
CA SER A 91 -4.35 -6.02 19.53
C SER A 91 -3.05 -5.86 18.74
N LEU A 92 -2.11 -5.15 19.34
CA LEU A 92 -0.78 -4.92 18.80
C LEU A 92 0.25 -5.48 19.75
N TRP A 93 1.29 -6.09 19.19
CA TRP A 93 2.49 -6.45 19.94
C TRP A 93 3.63 -5.56 19.44
N ILE A 94 3.96 -4.53 20.22
CA ILE A 94 5.00 -3.54 19.91
C ILE A 94 6.17 -3.81 20.85
N ASN A 95 7.30 -4.24 20.29
CA ASN A 95 8.47 -4.73 21.01
C ASN A 95 8.11 -5.85 21.99
N ASP A 96 8.14 -5.56 23.28
CA ASP A 96 7.82 -6.52 24.35
C ASP A 96 6.49 -6.19 25.06
N GLN A 97 5.70 -5.26 24.51
CA GLN A 97 4.46 -4.79 25.11
C GLN A 97 3.26 -5.04 24.20
N LYS A 98 2.13 -5.34 24.83
CA LYS A 98 0.86 -5.65 24.17
C LYS A 98 -0.14 -4.54 24.44
N TYR A 99 -0.79 -4.10 23.38
CA TYR A 99 -1.75 -3.01 23.38
C TYR A 99 -3.05 -3.43 22.73
N VAL A 100 -4.15 -2.77 23.10
CA VAL A 100 -5.42 -2.82 22.38
C VAL A 100 -5.58 -1.56 21.54
N PHE A 101 -6.05 -1.72 20.31
CA PHE A 101 -6.36 -0.62 19.41
C PHE A 101 -7.64 0.12 19.83
N GLY A 102 -7.65 1.45 19.65
CA GLY A 102 -8.81 2.29 19.93
C GLY A 102 -8.87 2.78 21.38
N GLY A 103 -10.07 3.13 21.82
CA GLY A 103 -10.32 3.64 23.17
C GLY A 103 -10.36 2.54 24.23
N SER A 104 -10.05 2.91 25.47
CA SER A 104 -10.12 2.01 26.63
C SER A 104 -11.51 1.44 26.84
N THR A 105 -11.60 0.27 27.47
CA THR A 105 -12.89 -0.32 27.85
C THR A 105 -12.91 -0.82 29.29
N GLU A 106 -14.11 -0.87 29.87
CA GLU A 106 -14.42 -1.57 31.13
C GLU A 106 -15.09 -2.94 30.86
N ARG A 107 -15.20 -3.35 29.59
CA ARG A 107 -15.79 -4.63 29.18
C ARG A 107 -14.72 -5.71 29.07
N ARG A 108 -15.11 -6.97 29.32
CA ARG A 108 -14.24 -8.16 29.30
C ARG A 108 -13.17 -8.14 28.21
N ALA A 109 -13.58 -7.98 26.95
CA ALA A 109 -12.65 -7.89 25.81
C ALA A 109 -11.75 -6.65 25.93
N GLY A 110 -10.54 -6.80 26.45
CA GLY A 110 -9.57 -5.70 26.64
C GLY A 110 -9.66 -4.96 27.97
N ASP A 111 -10.44 -5.43 28.95
CA ASP A 111 -10.43 -4.83 30.29
C ASP A 111 -9.01 -4.83 30.88
N GLY A 112 -8.63 -3.71 31.51
CA GLY A 112 -7.30 -3.53 32.10
C GLY A 112 -6.11 -3.57 31.13
N ALA A 113 -6.34 -3.59 29.81
CA ALA A 113 -5.27 -3.61 28.82
C ALA A 113 -4.53 -2.27 28.72
N ARG A 114 -3.39 -2.27 28.01
CA ARG A 114 -2.70 -1.03 27.61
C ARG A 114 -3.32 -0.49 26.34
N TYR A 115 -3.44 0.83 26.26
CA TYR A 115 -4.02 1.54 25.13
C TYR A 115 -3.08 2.64 24.66
N GLY A 116 -3.24 3.04 23.40
CA GLY A 116 -2.61 4.22 22.84
C GLY A 116 -3.50 5.45 22.96
N GLU A 117 -3.05 6.55 22.38
CA GLU A 117 -3.81 7.78 22.27
C GLU A 117 -4.60 7.78 20.96
N VAL A 118 -5.93 7.88 21.01
CA VAL A 118 -6.76 8.04 19.81
C VAL A 118 -6.57 9.45 19.24
N VAL A 119 -5.72 9.58 18.23
CA VAL A 119 -5.37 10.86 17.57
C VAL A 119 -6.37 11.24 16.47
N GLN A 120 -7.12 10.27 15.93
CA GLN A 120 -8.26 10.50 15.04
C GLN A 120 -9.40 9.56 15.43
N LYS A 121 -10.52 10.14 15.85
CA LYS A 121 -11.76 9.41 16.13
C LYS A 121 -12.37 8.84 14.84
N PRO A 122 -13.22 7.80 14.93
CA PRO A 122 -13.87 7.23 13.76
C PRO A 122 -14.58 8.30 12.93
N THR A 123 -14.12 8.49 11.69
CA THR A 123 -14.59 9.51 10.74
C THR A 123 -14.71 8.88 9.36
N VAL A 124 -15.72 9.24 8.56
CA VAL A 124 -15.79 8.81 7.16
C VAL A 124 -14.98 9.76 6.28
N GLU A 125 -14.04 9.21 5.52
CA GLU A 125 -13.19 9.89 4.55
C GLU A 125 -13.16 9.03 3.26
N ASP A 126 -13.49 9.62 2.11
CA ASP A 126 -13.47 8.95 0.80
C ASP A 126 -14.16 7.56 0.78
N ASN A 127 -15.38 7.47 1.34
CA ASN A 127 -16.17 6.24 1.47
C ASN A 127 -15.49 5.13 2.30
N LYS A 128 -14.69 5.51 3.30
CA LYS A 128 -14.07 4.61 4.26
C LYS A 128 -14.18 5.19 5.66
N ILE A 129 -14.32 4.36 6.69
CA ILE A 129 -14.18 4.81 8.08
C ILE A 129 -12.70 4.72 8.46
N VAL A 130 -12.15 5.82 8.95
CA VAL A 130 -10.76 5.93 9.40
C VAL A 130 -10.70 6.26 10.89
N THR A 131 -9.92 5.48 11.63
CA THR A 131 -9.59 5.71 13.04
C THR A 131 -8.08 5.61 13.23
N LYS A 132 -7.44 6.56 13.92
CA LYS A 132 -5.99 6.52 14.19
C LYS A 132 -5.69 6.51 15.68
N THR A 133 -4.79 5.61 16.08
CA THR A 133 -4.27 5.50 17.44
C THR A 133 -2.75 5.55 17.42
N ARG A 134 -2.14 6.36 18.29
CA ARG A 134 -0.69 6.47 18.47
C ARG A 134 -0.24 5.69 19.69
N PHE A 135 0.81 4.89 19.53
CA PHE A 135 1.52 4.13 20.55
C PHE A 135 2.99 4.57 20.49
N ASP A 136 3.32 5.65 21.22
CA ASP A 136 4.61 6.31 21.14
C ASP A 136 4.98 6.71 19.70
N ASN A 137 5.99 6.06 19.10
CA ASN A 137 6.45 6.29 17.74
C ASN A 137 5.64 5.53 16.67
N ILE A 138 4.80 4.57 17.08
CA ILE A 138 3.98 3.78 16.16
C ILE A 138 2.61 4.43 16.01
N VAL A 139 2.22 4.76 14.78
CA VAL A 139 0.87 5.21 14.45
C VAL A 139 0.16 4.09 13.71
N VAL A 140 -1.02 3.74 14.21
CA VAL A 140 -1.87 2.70 13.61
C VAL A 140 -3.16 3.32 13.16
N GLU A 141 -3.48 3.09 11.89
CA GLU A 141 -4.71 3.55 11.25
C GLU A 141 -5.57 2.33 10.89
N GLN A 142 -6.76 2.26 11.47
CA GLN A 142 -7.82 1.35 11.06
C GLN A 142 -8.59 2.00 9.91
N ILE A 143 -8.73 1.28 8.80
CA ILE A 143 -9.48 1.67 7.62
C ILE A 143 -10.53 0.58 7.39
N LEU A 144 -11.80 0.93 7.54
CA LEU A 144 -12.93 0.03 7.25
C LEU A 144 -13.64 0.51 5.99
N SER A 145 -13.86 -0.39 5.04
CA SER A 145 -14.57 -0.06 3.80
C SER A 145 -15.41 -1.23 3.31
N ILE A 146 -16.39 -0.96 2.45
CA ILE A 146 -17.22 -2.00 1.86
C ILE A 146 -16.64 -2.35 0.48
N VAL A 147 -16.35 -3.64 0.28
CA VAL A 147 -15.73 -4.20 -0.91
C VAL A 147 -16.51 -5.40 -1.41
N LYS A 148 -16.15 -5.89 -2.60
CA LYS A 148 -16.72 -7.13 -3.13
C LYS A 148 -16.32 -8.34 -2.28
N SER A 149 -17.28 -9.19 -1.91
CA SER A 149 -17.00 -10.54 -1.42
C SER A 149 -16.43 -11.38 -2.55
N SER A 150 -15.46 -12.24 -2.20
CA SER A 150 -14.82 -13.12 -3.18
C SER A 150 -15.80 -14.11 -3.79
N THR A 151 -16.88 -14.50 -3.11
CA THR A 151 -17.79 -15.59 -3.57
C THR A 151 -19.15 -15.13 -4.07
N THR A 152 -19.59 -13.91 -3.71
CA THR A 152 -20.85 -13.32 -4.21
C THR A 152 -20.62 -12.40 -5.40
N GLY A 153 -19.44 -11.77 -5.49
CA GLY A 153 -19.14 -10.71 -6.47
C GLY A 153 -19.83 -9.37 -6.17
N LEU A 154 -20.62 -9.29 -5.10
CA LEU A 154 -21.36 -8.09 -4.66
C LEU A 154 -20.58 -7.33 -3.59
N ALA A 155 -20.86 -6.03 -3.45
CA ALA A 155 -20.23 -5.16 -2.45
C ALA A 155 -20.79 -5.40 -1.03
N ASP A 156 -20.68 -6.62 -0.51
CA ASP A 156 -21.32 -7.12 0.71
C ASP A 156 -20.33 -7.65 1.77
N SER A 157 -19.07 -7.20 1.67
CA SER A 157 -18.02 -7.52 2.64
C SER A 157 -17.34 -6.28 3.20
N ALA A 158 -17.11 -6.25 4.51
CA ALA A 158 -16.28 -5.26 5.14
C ALA A 158 -14.81 -5.65 4.97
N GLN A 159 -14.01 -4.80 4.30
CA GLN A 159 -12.56 -4.88 4.34
C GLN A 159 -12.07 -4.22 5.63
N ILE A 160 -11.36 -4.99 6.44
CA ILE A 160 -10.78 -4.58 7.71
C ILE A 160 -9.28 -4.43 7.49
N GLN A 161 -8.83 -3.19 7.35
CA GLN A 161 -7.42 -2.86 7.11
C GLN A 161 -6.82 -2.13 8.30
N TYR A 162 -5.60 -2.53 8.68
CA TYR A 162 -4.74 -1.81 9.61
C TYR A 162 -3.44 -1.42 8.93
N ARG A 163 -3.12 -0.12 8.96
CA ARG A 163 -1.85 0.43 8.48
C ARG A 163 -1.02 0.88 9.67
N VAL A 164 0.13 0.25 9.86
CA VAL A 164 1.05 0.47 10.99
C VAL A 164 2.29 1.18 10.46
N THR A 165 2.56 2.39 10.95
CA THR A 165 3.69 3.21 10.53
C THR A 165 4.61 3.50 11.71
N ASN A 166 5.91 3.30 11.50
CA ASN A 166 6.94 3.77 12.43
C ASN A 166 7.32 5.22 12.08
N GLU A 167 6.85 6.18 12.86
CA GLU A 167 7.20 7.61 12.71
C GLU A 167 8.43 8.01 13.55
N GLY A 168 9.07 7.03 14.19
CA GLY A 168 10.24 7.23 15.04
C GLY A 168 11.55 7.39 14.26
N GLN A 169 12.66 7.32 15.01
CA GLN A 169 14.03 7.37 14.49
C GLN A 169 14.81 6.07 14.73
N GLN A 170 14.16 5.07 15.33
CA GLN A 170 14.71 3.75 15.63
C GLN A 170 13.83 2.67 15.00
N GLU A 171 14.40 1.50 14.76
CA GLU A 171 13.64 0.32 14.37
C GLU A 171 12.69 -0.11 15.50
N GLU A 172 11.50 -0.58 15.14
CA GLU A 172 10.46 -1.02 16.08
C GLU A 172 9.93 -2.39 15.63
N LYS A 173 9.67 -3.32 16.55
CA LYS A 173 9.10 -4.62 16.19
C LYS A 173 7.60 -4.62 16.40
N VAL A 174 6.80 -4.84 15.35
CA VAL A 174 5.33 -4.76 15.46
C VAL A 174 4.63 -5.97 14.84
N GLY A 175 3.73 -6.58 15.63
CA GLY A 175 2.77 -7.58 15.16
C GLY A 175 1.33 -7.13 15.42
N LEU A 176 0.38 -7.76 14.75
CA LEU A 176 -1.04 -7.42 14.84
C LEU A 176 -1.92 -8.68 14.98
N ARG A 177 -2.98 -8.57 15.79
CA ARG A 177 -4.01 -9.61 15.96
C ARG A 177 -5.38 -8.98 15.72
N ILE A 178 -6.19 -9.57 14.83
CA ILE A 178 -7.61 -9.23 14.68
C ILE A 178 -8.43 -10.37 15.27
N MET A 179 -9.24 -10.06 16.28
CA MET A 179 -10.19 -11.00 16.86
C MET A 179 -11.61 -10.61 16.46
N LEU A 180 -12.35 -11.56 15.87
CA LEU A 180 -13.74 -11.39 15.46
C LEU A 180 -14.62 -12.32 16.29
N ASP A 181 -15.61 -11.71 16.95
CA ASP A 181 -16.68 -12.39 17.67
C ASP A 181 -17.85 -12.62 16.71
N THR A 182 -17.97 -13.84 16.21
CA THR A 182 -18.84 -14.14 15.06
C THR A 182 -20.23 -14.53 15.50
N MET A 183 -21.24 -13.90 14.89
CA MET A 183 -22.65 -14.19 15.16
C MET A 183 -23.39 -14.30 13.84
N LEU A 184 -24.23 -15.30 13.65
CA LEU A 184 -25.04 -15.46 12.44
C LEU A 184 -26.52 -15.29 12.77
N GLY A 185 -27.04 -14.07 12.66
CA GLY A 185 -28.42 -13.82 13.03
C GLY A 185 -28.65 -14.05 14.51
N GLU A 186 -29.28 -15.16 14.87
CA GLU A 186 -29.50 -15.57 16.27
C GLU A 186 -28.52 -16.66 16.74
N ASN A 187 -27.61 -17.13 15.87
CA ASN A 187 -26.68 -18.23 16.16
C ASN A 187 -25.28 -17.69 16.50
N ASP A 188 -24.93 -17.73 17.78
CA ASP A 188 -23.65 -17.27 18.35
C ASP A 188 -22.55 -18.36 18.33
N GLY A 189 -22.81 -19.50 17.69
CA GLY A 189 -21.97 -20.70 17.78
C GLY A 189 -21.95 -21.55 16.51
N ALA A 190 -22.16 -20.93 15.35
CA ALA A 190 -22.20 -21.64 14.08
C ALA A 190 -20.84 -22.30 13.78
N PRO A 191 -20.79 -23.60 13.41
CA PRO A 191 -19.54 -24.24 13.03
C PRO A 191 -18.89 -23.53 11.84
N PHE A 192 -17.57 -23.34 11.91
CA PHE A 192 -16.81 -22.81 10.79
C PHE A 192 -16.52 -23.92 9.77
N ARG A 193 -16.50 -23.55 8.50
CA ARG A 193 -16.16 -24.43 7.37
C ARG A 193 -14.92 -23.89 6.69
N LEU A 194 -13.87 -24.71 6.59
CA LEU A 194 -12.60 -24.37 5.94
C LEU A 194 -12.11 -25.60 5.16
N GLY A 195 -12.04 -25.50 3.83
CA GLY A 195 -11.61 -26.61 2.98
C GLY A 195 -12.56 -27.82 3.08
N GLU A 196 -12.11 -28.92 3.68
CA GLU A 196 -12.95 -30.08 4.02
C GLU A 196 -13.24 -30.20 5.52
N ASP A 197 -12.72 -29.27 6.33
CA ASP A 197 -12.87 -29.27 7.76
C ASP A 197 -14.16 -28.56 8.21
N THR A 198 -14.86 -29.21 9.14
CA THR A 198 -15.90 -28.60 9.96
C THR A 198 -15.34 -28.36 11.36
N ILE A 199 -15.33 -27.11 11.79
CA ILE A 199 -14.64 -26.68 13.00
C ILE A 199 -15.69 -26.24 14.04
N SER A 200 -15.87 -27.07 15.06
CA SER A 200 -16.75 -26.83 16.21
C SER A 200 -16.00 -26.85 17.56
N THR A 201 -14.67 -26.99 17.51
CA THR A 201 -13.78 -27.07 18.67
C THR A 201 -12.53 -26.23 18.41
N ASP A 202 -11.83 -25.90 19.49
CA ASP A 202 -10.55 -25.19 19.52
C ASP A 202 -9.57 -25.78 18.49
N LYS A 203 -9.27 -25.01 17.44
CA LYS A 203 -8.38 -25.44 16.35
C LYS A 203 -7.47 -24.30 15.89
N LEU A 204 -6.24 -24.67 15.56
CA LEU A 204 -5.18 -23.76 15.10
C LEU A 204 -4.73 -24.18 13.70
N TYR A 205 -4.68 -23.21 12.80
CA TYR A 205 -4.11 -23.34 11.47
C TYR A 205 -2.94 -22.36 11.32
N TYR A 206 -1.87 -22.81 10.69
CA TYR A 206 -0.78 -21.95 10.22
C TYR A 206 -0.99 -21.57 8.75
N ASP A 207 -0.30 -20.53 8.29
CA ASP A 207 -0.34 -19.99 6.92
C ASP A 207 -0.54 -21.04 5.79
N LYS A 208 0.25 -22.10 5.76
CA LYS A 208 0.21 -23.15 4.71
C LYS A 208 -0.97 -24.12 4.80
N GLN A 209 -1.74 -24.05 5.87
CA GLN A 209 -2.92 -24.88 6.12
C GLN A 209 -4.22 -24.09 5.94
N LEU A 210 -4.13 -22.80 5.59
CA LEU A 210 -5.29 -21.97 5.32
C LEU A 210 -5.74 -22.16 3.88
N ASP A 211 -7.05 -22.13 3.67
CA ASP A 211 -7.67 -21.96 2.35
C ASP A 211 -8.04 -20.49 2.11
N ASP A 212 -8.44 -20.16 0.89
CA ASP A 212 -8.80 -18.81 0.44
C ASP A 212 -9.80 -18.11 1.36
N PHE A 213 -10.84 -18.84 1.77
CA PHE A 213 -11.91 -18.33 2.60
C PHE A 213 -12.43 -19.41 3.55
N TRP A 214 -13.10 -18.96 4.60
CA TRP A 214 -13.89 -19.79 5.49
C TRP A 214 -15.33 -19.29 5.48
N GLN A 215 -16.28 -20.18 5.73
CA GLN A 215 -17.70 -19.83 5.81
C GLN A 215 -18.30 -20.31 7.11
N ALA A 216 -19.38 -19.66 7.53
CA ALA A 216 -20.23 -20.14 8.61
C ALA A 216 -21.70 -19.92 8.24
N PHE A 217 -22.51 -20.94 8.52
CA PHE A 217 -23.96 -20.97 8.30
C PHE A 217 -24.58 -22.01 9.23
N ASP A 218 -25.87 -21.85 9.51
CA ASP A 218 -26.64 -22.68 10.45
C ASP A 218 -27.22 -23.97 9.83
N SER A 219 -27.51 -23.97 8.53
CA SER A 219 -28.02 -25.13 7.79
C SER A 219 -27.49 -25.13 6.35
N VAL A 220 -27.15 -26.30 5.80
CA VAL A 220 -26.77 -26.41 4.38
C VAL A 220 -28.00 -26.23 3.49
N SER A 221 -29.10 -26.90 3.84
CA SER A 221 -30.34 -26.90 3.03
C SER A 221 -31.17 -25.62 3.14
N ASN A 222 -31.11 -24.90 4.27
CA ASN A 222 -31.86 -23.67 4.46
C ASN A 222 -31.12 -22.66 5.37
N PRO A 223 -29.95 -22.15 4.95
CA PRO A 223 -29.20 -21.20 5.76
C PRO A 223 -29.98 -19.91 5.95
N GLN A 224 -30.10 -19.44 7.19
CA GLN A 224 -30.68 -18.14 7.46
C GLN A 224 -29.71 -17.03 7.09
N VAL A 225 -28.44 -17.14 7.51
CA VAL A 225 -27.38 -16.19 7.18
C VAL A 225 -26.12 -16.98 6.84
N THR A 226 -25.43 -16.57 5.78
CA THR A 226 -24.13 -17.13 5.41
C THR A 226 -23.09 -16.05 5.55
N SER A 227 -22.18 -16.19 6.51
CA SER A 227 -21.03 -15.30 6.61
C SER A 227 -19.78 -15.93 6.01
N GLN A 228 -18.83 -15.08 5.67
CA GLN A 228 -17.55 -15.47 5.12
C GLN A 228 -16.46 -14.51 5.58
N GLY A 229 -15.28 -15.06 5.84
CA GLY A 229 -14.06 -14.27 5.87
C GLY A 229 -13.01 -14.82 4.90
N SER A 230 -12.02 -13.99 4.57
CA SER A 230 -10.98 -14.32 3.58
C SER A 230 -9.60 -14.32 4.22
N PHE A 231 -8.81 -15.36 3.95
CA PHE A 231 -7.43 -15.51 4.39
C PHE A 231 -6.42 -15.35 3.24
N ILE A 232 -6.75 -15.80 2.03
CA ILE A 232 -5.88 -15.72 0.86
C ILE A 232 -6.65 -15.06 -0.28
N GLY A 233 -5.99 -14.12 -0.97
CA GLY A 233 -6.59 -13.38 -2.08
C GLY A 233 -5.80 -12.11 -2.43
N PRO A 234 -6.04 -11.50 -3.60
CA PRO A 234 -5.29 -10.34 -4.10
C PRO A 234 -5.36 -9.10 -3.19
N ASP A 235 -6.39 -9.01 -2.34
CA ASP A 235 -6.72 -7.84 -1.55
C ASP A 235 -6.87 -8.12 -0.04
N VAL A 236 -6.27 -9.21 0.41
CA VAL A 236 -6.06 -9.55 1.83
C VAL A 236 -4.59 -9.87 2.06
N SER A 237 -4.12 -9.74 3.30
CA SER A 237 -2.80 -10.21 3.70
C SER A 237 -2.96 -11.51 4.47
N THR A 238 -2.33 -12.59 4.01
CA THR A 238 -2.44 -13.89 4.69
C THR A 238 -1.92 -13.81 6.13
N PRO A 239 -2.72 -14.22 7.14
CA PRO A 239 -2.25 -14.31 8.51
C PRO A 239 -1.26 -15.47 8.68
N ASP A 240 -0.27 -15.31 9.56
CA ASP A 240 0.71 -16.36 9.87
C ASP A 240 0.05 -17.54 10.59
N ARG A 241 -1.01 -17.26 11.35
CA ARG A 241 -1.83 -18.27 12.04
C ARG A 241 -3.23 -17.77 12.38
N VAL A 242 -4.17 -18.70 12.44
CA VAL A 242 -5.57 -18.46 12.78
C VAL A 242 -6.01 -19.44 13.85
N TYR A 243 -6.64 -18.91 14.89
CA TYR A 243 -7.30 -19.69 15.94
C TYR A 243 -8.81 -19.59 15.76
N PHE A 244 -9.49 -20.73 15.81
CA PHE A 244 -10.93 -20.82 16.05
C PHE A 244 -11.11 -21.33 17.48
N SER A 245 -11.89 -20.62 18.29
CA SER A 245 -12.04 -20.92 19.72
C SER A 245 -13.31 -20.29 20.30
N ASP A 246 -13.54 -20.48 21.59
CA ASP A 246 -14.57 -19.74 22.32
C ASP A 246 -14.17 -18.25 22.49
N TRP A 247 -15.13 -17.35 22.32
CA TRP A 247 -14.90 -15.91 22.47
C TRP A 247 -14.40 -15.56 23.87
N GLY A 248 -14.89 -16.22 24.92
CA GLY A 248 -14.52 -15.93 26.31
C GLY A 248 -13.02 -16.05 26.55
N SER A 249 -12.43 -17.17 26.11
CA SER A 249 -10.99 -17.38 26.16
C SER A 249 -10.23 -16.33 25.34
N LEU A 250 -10.70 -16.02 24.13
CA LEU A 250 -10.09 -15.00 23.25
C LEU A 250 -10.22 -13.57 23.80
N ALA A 251 -11.27 -13.27 24.56
CA ALA A 251 -11.53 -11.96 25.16
C ALA A 251 -10.66 -11.70 26.39
N ASP A 252 -10.34 -12.75 27.16
CA ASP A 252 -9.53 -12.66 28.39
C ASP A 252 -8.04 -12.39 28.12
N GLY A 253 -7.56 -12.72 26.92
CA GLY A 253 -6.18 -12.55 26.52
C GLY A 253 -5.98 -11.47 25.45
N VAL A 254 -5.27 -10.39 25.75
CA VAL A 254 -4.92 -9.34 24.76
C VAL A 254 -4.21 -9.93 23.54
N TRP A 255 -3.29 -10.87 23.76
CA TRP A 255 -2.52 -11.50 22.68
C TRP A 255 -2.35 -13.00 22.87
N ASP A 256 -1.93 -13.40 24.07
CA ASP A 256 -1.91 -14.81 24.45
C ASP A 256 -3.16 -15.11 25.26
N PHE A 257 -3.72 -16.30 25.07
CA PHE A 257 -4.93 -16.75 25.72
C PHE A 257 -4.83 -18.24 26.05
N ASP A 258 -5.76 -18.73 26.87
CA ASP A 258 -5.82 -20.14 27.24
C ASP A 258 -6.50 -20.95 26.13
N PHE A 259 -5.67 -21.60 25.29
CA PHE A 259 -6.08 -22.40 24.15
C PHE A 259 -5.93 -23.89 24.42
N ASN A 260 -7.01 -24.65 24.28
CA ASN A 260 -7.04 -26.09 24.58
C ASN A 260 -7.54 -26.86 23.36
N PRO A 261 -6.64 -27.36 22.48
CA PRO A 261 -7.02 -28.05 21.25
C PRO A 261 -8.11 -29.12 21.45
N GLY A 262 -9.17 -29.05 20.67
CA GLY A 262 -10.31 -29.97 20.73
C GLY A 262 -11.33 -29.67 21.84
N GLN A 263 -11.16 -28.59 22.61
CA GLN A 263 -12.20 -28.09 23.52
C GLN A 263 -13.35 -27.47 22.70
N ASP A 264 -14.58 -27.83 23.00
CA ASP A 264 -15.78 -27.25 22.39
C ASP A 264 -15.86 -25.74 22.66
N PHE A 265 -16.54 -24.98 21.79
CA PHE A 265 -16.73 -23.52 21.91
C PHE A 265 -17.68 -23.09 23.05
N MET A 266 -17.87 -23.93 24.05
CA MET A 266 -18.67 -23.62 25.24
C MET A 266 -17.90 -22.62 26.11
N ARG A 267 -18.52 -21.48 26.42
CA ARG A 267 -17.91 -20.47 27.29
C ARG A 267 -17.52 -21.06 28.64
N LYS A 268 -16.28 -20.84 29.07
CA LYS A 268 -15.78 -21.30 30.37
C LYS A 268 -16.60 -20.71 31.52
N GLY A 269 -17.32 -21.58 32.24
CA GLY A 269 -18.15 -21.20 33.38
C GLY A 269 -19.60 -20.85 33.03
N GLU A 270 -20.00 -20.97 31.76
CA GLU A 270 -21.35 -20.72 31.24
C GLU A 270 -21.84 -21.95 30.43
N TYR A 271 -23.09 -21.88 29.93
CA TYR A 271 -23.73 -22.97 29.17
C TYR A 271 -24.09 -22.58 27.73
N GLU A 272 -23.50 -21.50 27.23
CA GLU A 272 -23.73 -20.97 25.88
C GLU A 272 -22.51 -21.24 24.99
N ILE A 273 -22.78 -21.59 23.73
CA ILE A 273 -21.76 -21.68 22.69
C ILE A 273 -21.49 -20.27 22.20
N ASP A 274 -20.23 -19.89 22.12
CA ASP A 274 -19.83 -18.55 21.69
C ASP A 274 -18.56 -18.63 20.85
N SER A 275 -18.72 -18.67 19.54
CA SER A 275 -17.64 -18.91 18.58
C SER A 275 -16.96 -17.63 18.14
N ALA A 276 -15.63 -17.62 18.15
CA ALA A 276 -14.84 -16.51 17.66
C ALA A 276 -13.58 -17.01 16.94
N MET A 277 -12.94 -16.10 16.20
CA MET A 277 -11.61 -16.35 15.65
C MET A 277 -10.63 -15.26 15.98
N ALA A 278 -9.35 -15.62 15.95
CA ALA A 278 -8.25 -14.66 16.00
C ALA A 278 -7.22 -14.94 14.90
N MET A 279 -7.03 -13.95 14.03
CA MET A 279 -6.00 -13.93 13.00
C MET A 279 -4.77 -13.19 13.52
N TYR A 280 -3.58 -13.75 13.31
CA TYR A 280 -2.32 -13.17 13.77
C TYR A 280 -1.37 -12.92 12.61
N TRP A 281 -0.76 -11.74 12.64
CA TRP A 281 0.46 -11.42 11.93
C TRP A 281 1.58 -11.23 12.95
N VAL A 282 2.61 -12.08 12.89
CA VAL A 282 3.68 -12.12 13.90
C VAL A 282 4.56 -10.87 13.83
N PRO A 283 5.22 -10.48 14.94
CA PRO A 283 5.98 -9.24 14.95
C PRO A 283 7.17 -9.23 13.99
N GLU A 284 7.19 -8.25 13.08
CA GLU A 284 8.27 -7.96 12.14
C GLU A 284 8.97 -6.63 12.49
N ILE A 285 10.21 -6.44 12.03
CA ILE A 285 10.93 -5.18 12.20
C ILE A 285 10.39 -4.15 11.19
N LEU A 286 10.02 -2.97 11.69
CA LEU A 286 9.68 -1.78 10.92
C LEU A 286 10.77 -0.73 11.14
N GLU A 287 11.49 -0.40 10.07
CA GLU A 287 12.49 0.68 10.05
C GLU A 287 11.83 2.07 10.23
N PRO A 288 12.60 3.10 10.60
CA PRO A 288 12.11 4.48 10.62
C PRO A 288 11.45 4.89 9.30
N GLY A 289 10.22 5.40 9.37
CA GLY A 289 9.40 5.79 8.22
C GLY A 289 8.74 4.63 7.47
N GLN A 290 8.98 3.37 7.86
CA GLN A 290 8.38 2.21 7.22
C GLN A 290 6.92 2.02 7.66
N THR A 291 6.11 1.52 6.73
CA THR A 291 4.72 1.16 6.95
C THR A 291 4.49 -0.30 6.59
N LYS A 292 3.72 -1.01 7.41
CA LYS A 292 3.18 -2.35 7.12
C LYS A 292 1.65 -2.28 7.10
N THR A 293 1.03 -3.00 6.16
CA THR A 293 -0.43 -3.06 6.03
C THR A 293 -0.90 -4.49 6.23
N TYR A 294 -1.94 -4.66 7.04
CA TYR A 294 -2.63 -5.93 7.30
C TYR A 294 -4.09 -5.78 6.88
N ILE A 295 -4.61 -6.73 6.12
CA ILE A 295 -5.96 -6.68 5.54
C ILE A 295 -6.63 -8.04 5.66
N THR A 296 -7.87 -8.05 6.13
CA THR A 296 -8.79 -9.19 6.01
C THR A 296 -10.16 -8.69 5.57
N LYS A 297 -11.07 -9.61 5.23
CA LYS A 297 -12.46 -9.30 4.90
C LYS A 297 -13.40 -10.14 5.74
N TYR A 298 -14.54 -9.56 6.08
CA TYR A 298 -15.64 -10.27 6.70
C TYR A 298 -16.99 -9.72 6.25
N GLY A 299 -17.93 -10.60 5.90
CA GLY A 299 -19.26 -10.21 5.42
C GLY A 299 -20.06 -11.39 4.93
N LEU A 300 -20.88 -11.18 3.89
CA LEU A 300 -21.72 -12.24 3.32
C LEU A 300 -20.93 -13.22 2.44
N GLY A 301 -21.28 -14.50 2.59
CA GLY A 301 -20.74 -15.62 1.81
C GLY A 301 -21.70 -16.06 0.71
N GLY A 302 -21.15 -16.42 -0.44
CA GLY A 302 -21.92 -16.83 -1.62
C GLY A 302 -22.00 -18.34 -1.76
N ILE A 303 -23.14 -18.93 -1.44
CA ILE A 303 -23.42 -20.36 -1.65
C ILE A 303 -24.66 -20.48 -2.54
N THR A 304 -24.53 -21.19 -3.66
CA THR A 304 -25.67 -21.58 -4.49
C THR A 304 -26.21 -22.89 -3.96
N ILE A 305 -27.46 -22.92 -3.50
CA ILE A 305 -28.08 -24.11 -2.90
C ILE A 305 -29.23 -24.56 -3.77
N VAL A 306 -29.25 -25.85 -4.10
CA VAL A 306 -30.40 -26.52 -4.70
C VAL A 306 -30.94 -27.52 -3.68
N PRO A 307 -32.13 -27.30 -3.11
CA PRO A 307 -32.71 -28.20 -2.12
C PRO A 307 -33.14 -29.52 -2.78
N GLY A 308 -33.08 -30.60 -2.01
CA GLY A 308 -33.47 -31.95 -2.42
C GLY A 308 -33.31 -32.92 -1.25
N ILE A 309 -33.61 -34.21 -1.48
CA ILE A 309 -33.32 -35.27 -0.48
C ILE A 309 -31.83 -35.21 -0.11
N LEU A 310 -30.99 -35.15 -1.13
CA LEU A 310 -29.60 -34.75 -1.03
C LEU A 310 -29.50 -33.26 -1.39
N SER A 311 -29.52 -32.40 -0.38
CA SER A 311 -29.40 -30.96 -0.58
C SER A 311 -27.95 -30.60 -0.89
N LEU A 312 -27.73 -29.90 -2.01
CA LEU A 312 -26.40 -29.55 -2.49
C LEU A 312 -26.21 -28.04 -2.46
N GLY A 313 -25.22 -27.58 -1.70
CA GLY A 313 -24.71 -26.22 -1.70
C GLY A 313 -23.32 -26.15 -2.31
N VAL A 314 -23.07 -25.23 -3.22
CA VAL A 314 -21.74 -25.06 -3.84
C VAL A 314 -21.29 -23.61 -3.73
N THR A 315 -20.01 -23.43 -3.43
CA THR A 315 -19.34 -22.14 -3.37
C THR A 315 -18.01 -22.19 -4.09
N SER A 316 -17.64 -21.06 -4.66
CA SER A 316 -16.36 -20.80 -5.31
C SER A 316 -16.19 -19.30 -5.43
N PRO A 317 -14.96 -18.79 -5.64
CA PRO A 317 -14.77 -17.41 -6.04
C PRO A 317 -15.64 -17.05 -7.24
N ALA A 318 -16.24 -15.86 -7.22
CA ALA A 318 -17.00 -15.29 -8.33
C ALA A 318 -16.06 -14.69 -9.39
N GLU A 319 -14.94 -14.13 -8.94
CA GLU A 319 -13.87 -13.55 -9.76
C GLU A 319 -12.52 -14.14 -9.30
N VAL A 320 -11.67 -14.55 -10.23
CA VAL A 320 -10.34 -15.12 -9.96
C VAL A 320 -9.28 -14.42 -10.80
N THR A 321 -8.17 -14.06 -10.16
CA THR A 321 -6.93 -13.71 -10.86
C THR A 321 -5.94 -14.86 -10.67
N LEU A 322 -5.62 -15.54 -11.77
CA LEU A 322 -4.58 -16.56 -11.81
C LEU A 322 -3.28 -15.94 -12.30
N ASP A 323 -2.18 -16.21 -11.60
CA ASP A 323 -0.85 -15.74 -11.96
C ASP A 323 0.22 -16.78 -11.58
N ASN A 324 1.49 -16.37 -11.56
CA ASN A 324 2.59 -17.27 -11.19
C ASN A 324 2.53 -17.70 -9.71
N ASN A 325 1.94 -16.88 -8.84
CA ASN A 325 1.83 -17.09 -7.40
C ASN A 325 0.51 -17.77 -7.01
N ASN A 326 -0.56 -17.58 -7.78
CA ASN A 326 -1.86 -18.21 -7.56
C ASN A 326 -2.28 -19.07 -8.76
N GLN A 327 -2.24 -20.39 -8.59
CA GLN A 327 -2.34 -21.33 -9.71
C GLN A 327 -3.67 -22.06 -9.81
N THR A 328 -4.44 -22.06 -8.73
CA THR A 328 -5.70 -22.81 -8.60
C THR A 328 -6.71 -21.94 -7.87
N PHE A 329 -7.99 -22.33 -7.90
CA PHE A 329 -9.00 -21.76 -7.01
C PHE A 329 -9.90 -22.87 -6.45
N PRO A 330 -10.43 -22.72 -5.22
CA PRO A 330 -11.23 -23.76 -4.60
C PRO A 330 -12.70 -23.72 -5.08
N VAL A 331 -13.26 -24.91 -5.29
CA VAL A 331 -14.69 -25.19 -5.38
C VAL A 331 -15.05 -26.08 -4.21
N VAL A 332 -15.93 -25.60 -3.32
CA VAL A 332 -16.37 -26.33 -2.14
C VAL A 332 -17.84 -26.72 -2.30
N ALA A 333 -18.13 -28.00 -2.11
CA ALA A 333 -19.49 -28.53 -2.08
C ALA A 333 -19.86 -28.99 -0.68
N TYR A 334 -21.05 -28.58 -0.22
CA TYR A 334 -21.70 -28.99 1.00
C TYR A 334 -22.90 -29.87 0.64
N LEU A 335 -22.93 -31.07 1.18
CA LEU A 335 -23.97 -32.04 0.92
C LEU A 335 -24.65 -32.43 2.23
N GLU A 336 -25.97 -32.35 2.28
CA GLU A 336 -26.78 -32.73 3.45
C GLU A 336 -27.85 -33.73 3.03
N ASN A 337 -27.95 -34.86 3.73
CA ASN A 337 -29.12 -35.74 3.61
C ASN A 337 -30.27 -35.19 4.46
N THR A 338 -31.21 -34.50 3.83
CA THR A 338 -32.35 -33.85 4.51
C THR A 338 -33.54 -34.81 4.75
N SER A 339 -33.42 -36.06 4.32
CA SER A 339 -34.50 -37.04 4.42
C SER A 339 -34.43 -37.90 5.68
N GLU A 340 -35.54 -38.54 6.02
CA GLU A 340 -35.64 -39.54 7.09
C GLU A 340 -35.11 -40.93 6.70
N ILE A 341 -34.57 -41.08 5.49
CA ILE A 341 -34.03 -42.35 4.99
C ILE A 341 -32.52 -42.25 4.75
N ASN A 342 -31.84 -43.39 4.85
CA ASN A 342 -30.44 -43.49 4.46
C ASN A 342 -30.31 -43.39 2.93
N ALA A 343 -29.52 -42.43 2.44
CA ALA A 343 -29.17 -42.30 1.02
C ALA A 343 -28.01 -43.25 0.71
N ARG A 344 -28.17 -44.11 -0.30
CA ARG A 344 -27.25 -45.24 -0.55
C ARG A 344 -26.31 -44.98 -1.70
N ASN A 345 -25.05 -45.41 -1.52
CA ASN A 345 -23.99 -45.30 -2.53
C ASN A 345 -23.91 -43.90 -3.15
N VAL A 346 -23.93 -42.88 -2.28
CA VAL A 346 -23.83 -41.48 -2.67
C VAL A 346 -22.48 -41.23 -3.33
N SER A 347 -22.50 -40.63 -4.51
CA SER A 347 -21.31 -40.13 -5.20
C SER A 347 -21.51 -38.68 -5.62
N ILE A 348 -20.43 -37.91 -5.61
CA ILE A 348 -20.43 -36.51 -6.01
C ILE A 348 -19.32 -36.27 -7.03
N GLN A 349 -19.60 -35.46 -8.05
CA GLN A 349 -18.65 -35.15 -9.11
C GLN A 349 -18.69 -33.68 -9.52
N ILE A 350 -17.55 -33.17 -9.96
CA ILE A 350 -17.43 -31.87 -10.62
C ILE A 350 -17.22 -32.08 -12.13
N ASP A 351 -18.09 -31.44 -12.92
CA ASP A 351 -18.00 -31.37 -14.37
C ASP A 351 -17.40 -30.00 -14.76
N LEU A 352 -16.24 -30.05 -15.42
CA LEU A 352 -15.44 -28.89 -15.80
C LEU A 352 -15.40 -28.75 -17.32
N PRO A 353 -15.43 -27.52 -17.86
CA PRO A 353 -15.29 -27.29 -19.30
C PRO A 353 -13.85 -27.60 -19.79
N ASP A 354 -13.70 -27.82 -21.09
CA ASP A 354 -12.40 -28.04 -21.74
C ASP A 354 -11.39 -26.95 -21.35
N GLY A 355 -10.15 -27.35 -21.06
CA GLY A 355 -9.07 -26.45 -20.65
C GLY A 355 -8.95 -26.23 -19.13
N PHE A 356 -9.81 -26.89 -18.33
CA PHE A 356 -9.73 -26.90 -16.87
C PHE A 356 -9.73 -28.32 -16.34
N ASN A 357 -9.05 -28.51 -15.22
CA ASN A 357 -9.00 -29.80 -14.55
C ASN A 357 -9.02 -29.63 -13.02
N ALA A 358 -9.29 -30.72 -12.32
CA ALA A 358 -9.16 -30.83 -10.88
C ALA A 358 -8.75 -32.27 -10.52
N GLU A 359 -8.05 -32.43 -9.40
CA GLU A 359 -7.72 -33.76 -8.91
C GLU A 359 -8.97 -34.52 -8.46
N GLN A 360 -9.10 -35.77 -8.93
CA GLN A 360 -10.17 -36.70 -8.55
C GLN A 360 -11.57 -36.07 -8.64
N VAL A 361 -11.97 -35.75 -9.87
CA VAL A 361 -13.23 -35.09 -10.21
C VAL A 361 -14.50 -35.80 -9.72
N SER A 362 -14.42 -37.08 -9.34
CA SER A 362 -15.52 -37.84 -8.75
C SER A 362 -15.09 -38.49 -7.43
N ARG A 363 -16.01 -38.50 -6.46
CA ARG A 363 -15.82 -38.91 -5.07
C ARG A 363 -16.97 -39.80 -4.64
N ASP A 364 -16.66 -41.01 -4.19
CA ASP A 364 -17.63 -41.90 -3.57
C ASP A 364 -17.70 -41.61 -2.07
N LEU A 365 -18.89 -41.25 -1.57
CA LEU A 365 -19.15 -40.95 -0.17
C LEU A 365 -19.76 -42.14 0.58
N GLY A 366 -20.25 -43.15 -0.15
CA GLY A 366 -20.91 -44.31 0.44
C GLY A 366 -22.33 -44.00 0.90
N ASP A 367 -22.79 -44.64 1.96
CA ASP A 367 -24.13 -44.38 2.50
C ASP A 367 -24.11 -43.14 3.42
N MET A 368 -25.14 -42.30 3.34
CA MET A 368 -25.33 -41.12 4.20
C MET A 368 -26.60 -41.24 5.03
N GLU A 369 -26.47 -41.26 6.36
CA GLU A 369 -27.58 -41.33 7.29
C GLU A 369 -28.44 -40.04 7.26
N PRO A 370 -29.70 -40.09 7.74
CA PRO A 370 -30.51 -38.89 7.93
C PRO A 370 -29.79 -37.81 8.73
N GLY A 371 -29.68 -36.61 8.15
CA GLY A 371 -28.99 -35.47 8.77
C GLY A 371 -27.47 -35.45 8.60
N ASP A 372 -26.87 -36.45 7.95
CA ASP A 372 -25.43 -36.45 7.67
C ASP A 372 -25.06 -35.31 6.73
N ILE A 373 -23.92 -34.67 7.05
CA ILE A 373 -23.33 -33.59 6.27
C ILE A 373 -21.93 -34.00 5.83
N SER A 374 -21.66 -33.88 4.53
CA SER A 374 -20.35 -34.07 3.92
C SER A 374 -19.89 -32.78 3.24
N GLN A 375 -18.59 -32.53 3.28
CA GLN A 375 -17.96 -31.38 2.64
C GLN A 375 -16.80 -31.85 1.77
N ILE A 376 -16.75 -31.39 0.53
CA ILE A 376 -15.78 -31.81 -0.48
C ILE A 376 -15.17 -30.56 -1.10
N THR A 377 -13.85 -30.57 -1.31
CA THR A 377 -13.15 -29.49 -2.01
C THR A 377 -12.44 -30.00 -3.25
N TRP A 378 -12.57 -29.26 -4.35
CA TRP A 378 -11.74 -29.39 -5.55
C TRP A 378 -10.92 -28.12 -5.73
N ASN A 379 -9.63 -28.28 -5.99
CA ASN A 379 -8.78 -27.18 -6.46
C ASN A 379 -8.76 -27.23 -7.99
N VAL A 380 -9.45 -26.27 -8.62
CA VAL A 380 -9.56 -26.19 -10.07
C VAL A 380 -8.36 -25.42 -10.62
N GLU A 381 -7.72 -25.98 -11.64
CA GLU A 381 -6.61 -25.36 -12.36
C GLU A 381 -6.92 -25.19 -13.85
N ALA A 382 -6.31 -24.19 -14.46
CA ALA A 382 -6.37 -23.97 -15.90
C ALA A 382 -5.15 -24.60 -16.60
N GLU A 383 -5.39 -25.29 -17.71
CA GLU A 383 -4.33 -25.93 -18.52
C GLU A 383 -3.40 -24.90 -19.18
N ASP A 384 -3.93 -23.76 -19.63
CA ASP A 384 -3.16 -22.62 -20.18
C ASP A 384 -3.56 -21.28 -19.54
N LYS A 385 -2.74 -20.84 -18.58
CA LYS A 385 -2.95 -19.60 -17.82
C LYS A 385 -2.76 -18.33 -18.66
N ASN A 386 -2.07 -18.41 -19.79
CA ASN A 386 -1.84 -17.24 -20.65
C ASN A 386 -3.01 -16.99 -21.61
N ASN A 387 -3.96 -17.92 -21.70
CA ASN A 387 -5.09 -17.86 -22.61
C ASN A 387 -6.37 -18.33 -21.91
N LEU A 388 -6.70 -17.67 -20.81
CA LEU A 388 -7.95 -17.91 -20.08
C LEU A 388 -9.14 -17.30 -20.84
N PRO A 389 -10.31 -17.95 -20.83
CA PRO A 389 -11.56 -17.32 -21.27
C PRO A 389 -11.94 -16.19 -20.29
N GLU A 390 -12.84 -15.28 -20.69
CA GLU A 390 -13.38 -14.25 -19.77
C GLU A 390 -14.10 -14.87 -18.57
N SER A 391 -14.71 -16.04 -18.76
CA SER A 391 -15.35 -16.80 -17.68
C SER A 391 -15.48 -18.27 -18.03
N MET A 392 -15.69 -19.10 -17.01
CA MET A 392 -16.11 -20.48 -17.13
C MET A 392 -17.42 -20.74 -16.39
N THR A 393 -18.11 -21.79 -16.77
CA THR A 393 -19.23 -22.36 -16.01
C THR A 393 -18.92 -23.82 -15.73
N TYR A 394 -19.04 -24.23 -14.48
CA TYR A 394 -18.88 -25.62 -14.04
C TYR A 394 -20.14 -26.10 -13.33
N ARG A 395 -20.24 -27.41 -13.16
CA ARG A 395 -21.36 -28.06 -12.50
C ARG A 395 -20.89 -29.06 -11.47
N VAL A 396 -21.55 -29.10 -10.31
CA VAL A 396 -21.39 -30.18 -9.34
C VAL A 396 -22.65 -31.00 -9.33
N ILE A 397 -22.52 -32.31 -9.42
CA ILE A 397 -23.61 -33.27 -9.51
C ILE A 397 -23.46 -34.26 -8.38
N VAL A 398 -24.56 -34.57 -7.69
CA VAL A 398 -24.64 -35.63 -6.69
C VAL A 398 -25.69 -36.65 -7.10
N ASP A 399 -25.34 -37.93 -6.98
CA ASP A 399 -26.16 -39.08 -7.32
C ASP A 399 -26.21 -40.06 -6.16
N ALA A 400 -27.34 -40.78 -6.02
CA ALA A 400 -27.51 -41.88 -5.08
C ALA A 400 -28.48 -42.93 -5.66
N ASP A 401 -28.35 -44.18 -5.22
CA ASP A 401 -29.11 -45.30 -5.81
C ASP A 401 -30.62 -45.23 -5.56
N ASN A 402 -31.02 -44.60 -4.46
CA ASN A 402 -32.40 -44.60 -3.94
C ASN A 402 -33.02 -43.22 -3.78
N THR A 403 -32.39 -42.17 -4.35
CA THR A 403 -32.89 -40.80 -4.34
C THR A 403 -32.76 -40.21 -5.74
N ASP A 404 -33.51 -39.14 -6.03
CA ASP A 404 -33.25 -38.35 -7.23
C ASP A 404 -31.88 -37.66 -7.11
N SER A 405 -31.22 -37.44 -8.25
CA SER A 405 -29.97 -36.70 -8.33
C SER A 405 -30.19 -35.20 -8.16
N ASN A 406 -29.13 -34.48 -7.81
CA ASN A 406 -29.16 -33.05 -7.63
C ASN A 406 -27.92 -32.41 -8.28
N GLU A 407 -28.04 -31.18 -8.76
CA GLU A 407 -26.95 -30.48 -9.41
C GLU A 407 -26.96 -28.98 -9.12
N VAL A 408 -25.77 -28.39 -9.06
CA VAL A 408 -25.57 -26.94 -8.92
C VAL A 408 -24.60 -26.47 -9.99
N GLU A 409 -24.98 -25.41 -10.69
CA GLU A 409 -24.15 -24.75 -11.70
C GLU A 409 -23.66 -23.40 -11.16
N ARG A 410 -22.38 -23.08 -11.37
CA ARG A 410 -21.79 -21.78 -11.01
C ARG A 410 -20.88 -21.26 -12.10
N LYS A 411 -20.81 -19.94 -12.21
CA LYS A 411 -19.93 -19.19 -13.10
C LYS A 411 -18.75 -18.62 -12.32
N VAL A 412 -17.56 -18.65 -12.92
CA VAL A 412 -16.36 -17.98 -12.42
C VAL A 412 -15.84 -17.05 -13.50
N GLU A 413 -15.60 -15.79 -13.16
CA GLU A 413 -15.01 -14.80 -14.07
C GLU A 413 -13.49 -14.74 -13.86
N PHE A 414 -12.73 -14.61 -14.94
CA PHE A 414 -11.27 -14.49 -14.88
C PHE A 414 -10.87 -13.05 -15.16
N LEU A 415 -10.01 -12.51 -14.29
CA LEU A 415 -9.43 -11.19 -14.45
C LEU A 415 -7.92 -11.34 -14.65
N GLY A 416 -7.39 -10.66 -15.66
CA GLY A 416 -5.94 -10.52 -15.84
C GLY A 416 -5.25 -9.85 -14.65
N PRO A 417 -3.94 -10.11 -14.43
CA PRO A 417 -3.18 -9.51 -13.33
C PRO A 417 -3.02 -7.99 -13.51
N PRO A 418 -2.64 -7.25 -12.44
CA PRO A 418 -2.30 -5.84 -12.57
C PRO A 418 -1.10 -5.66 -13.50
N GLN A 419 -1.14 -4.65 -14.35
CA GLN A 419 -0.06 -4.31 -15.29
C GLN A 419 0.34 -2.87 -15.05
N LEU A 420 1.52 -2.67 -14.44
CA LEU A 420 1.96 -1.32 -14.09
C LEU A 420 2.92 -0.75 -15.11
N ASP A 421 2.66 0.44 -15.62
CA ASP A 421 3.64 1.25 -16.34
C ASP A 421 3.89 2.54 -15.55
N ALA A 422 5.08 3.11 -15.69
CA ALA A 422 5.39 4.36 -15.04
C ALA A 422 6.32 5.21 -15.90
N ASN A 423 6.20 6.52 -15.74
CA ASN A 423 7.10 7.50 -16.33
C ASN A 423 7.64 8.40 -15.22
N ILE A 424 8.94 8.69 -15.24
CA ILE A 424 9.62 9.54 -14.25
C ILE A 424 10.09 10.82 -14.94
N THR A 425 9.66 11.98 -14.44
CA THR A 425 9.95 13.28 -15.03
C THR A 425 10.43 14.30 -13.98
N LEU A 426 11.18 15.31 -14.42
CA LEU A 426 11.47 16.49 -13.61
C LEU A 426 10.23 17.38 -13.54
N MET A 427 9.93 17.91 -12.36
CA MET A 427 8.82 18.85 -12.16
C MET A 427 9.21 20.30 -12.42
N GLU A 428 10.51 20.61 -12.36
CA GLU A 428 11.07 21.91 -12.67
C GLU A 428 12.14 21.80 -13.76
N ASP A 429 12.32 22.88 -14.52
CA ASP A 429 13.48 23.03 -15.38
C ASP A 429 14.71 23.27 -14.51
N VAL A 430 15.55 22.25 -14.39
CA VAL A 430 16.85 22.35 -13.71
C VAL A 430 17.84 22.95 -14.69
N GLU A 431 18.54 24.00 -14.27
CA GLU A 431 19.54 24.71 -15.06
C GLU A 431 20.93 24.64 -14.42
N SER A 432 21.98 24.87 -15.22
CA SER A 432 23.35 25.03 -14.73
C SER A 432 23.65 26.51 -14.54
N VAL A 433 23.65 26.97 -13.28
CA VAL A 433 23.91 28.36 -12.90
C VAL A 433 25.17 28.40 -12.03
N ASP A 434 26.16 29.18 -12.45
CA ASP A 434 27.44 29.36 -11.76
C ASP A 434 28.11 28.02 -11.34
N GLY A 435 28.05 27.03 -12.23
CA GLY A 435 28.64 25.71 -12.03
C GLY A 435 27.87 24.82 -11.04
N ARG A 436 26.60 25.13 -10.77
CA ARG A 436 25.72 24.35 -9.89
C ARG A 436 24.37 24.12 -10.57
N LEU A 437 23.71 23.05 -10.18
CA LEU A 437 22.31 22.83 -10.57
C LEU A 437 21.40 23.74 -9.73
N GLU A 438 20.51 24.47 -10.39
CA GLU A 438 19.50 25.33 -9.76
C GLU A 438 18.12 25.07 -10.42
N PRO A 439 17.06 24.81 -9.62
CA PRO A 439 17.07 24.67 -8.17
C PRO A 439 17.74 23.35 -7.72
N ASN A 440 18.38 23.36 -6.55
CA ASN A 440 18.87 22.16 -5.88
C ASN A 440 18.66 22.27 -4.36
N PRO A 441 17.66 21.58 -3.78
CA PRO A 441 16.93 20.42 -4.33
C PRO A 441 15.90 20.77 -5.40
N PHE A 442 15.60 19.78 -6.25
CA PHE A 442 14.53 19.81 -7.27
C PHE A 442 13.57 18.64 -7.04
N ARG A 443 12.40 18.65 -7.68
CA ARG A 443 11.39 17.60 -7.56
C ARG A 443 11.32 16.76 -8.81
N ILE A 444 11.11 15.47 -8.60
CA ILE A 444 10.76 14.53 -9.64
C ILE A 444 9.37 13.97 -9.38
N GLN A 445 8.66 13.60 -10.44
CA GLN A 445 7.36 12.96 -10.38
C GLN A 445 7.43 11.60 -11.08
N ALA A 446 6.93 10.56 -10.44
CA ALA A 446 6.55 9.33 -11.12
C ALA A 446 5.04 9.32 -11.33
N GLU A 447 4.59 9.28 -12.59
CA GLU A 447 3.23 8.90 -12.95
C GLU A 447 3.19 7.37 -13.07
N ILE A 448 2.43 6.69 -12.22
CA ILE A 448 2.24 5.23 -12.25
C ILE A 448 0.83 4.95 -12.75
N ASN A 449 0.70 4.09 -13.73
CA ASN A 449 -0.55 3.67 -14.36
C ASN A 449 -0.73 2.16 -14.20
N ASN A 450 -1.90 1.72 -13.75
CA ASN A 450 -2.28 0.32 -13.83
C ASN A 450 -3.21 0.08 -15.03
N SER A 451 -2.67 -0.49 -16.10
CA SER A 451 -3.38 -0.86 -17.33
C SER A 451 -3.94 -2.30 -17.28
N GLY A 452 -3.71 -3.03 -16.18
CA GLY A 452 -4.18 -4.40 -16.00
C GLY A 452 -5.66 -4.48 -15.61
N GLU A 453 -6.24 -5.67 -15.72
CA GLU A 453 -7.67 -5.89 -15.48
C GLU A 453 -8.05 -5.94 -14.00
N SER A 454 -7.08 -6.11 -13.11
CA SER A 454 -7.26 -6.16 -11.66
C SER A 454 -6.53 -5.02 -10.94
N SER A 455 -6.99 -4.72 -9.73
CA SER A 455 -6.39 -3.71 -8.86
C SER A 455 -5.16 -4.26 -8.14
N LEU A 456 -4.14 -3.44 -7.92
CA LEU A 456 -3.01 -3.77 -7.06
C LEU A 456 -3.23 -3.19 -5.66
N TYR A 457 -3.11 -4.02 -4.63
CA TYR A 457 -3.34 -3.66 -3.23
C TYR A 457 -2.02 -3.56 -2.46
N GLY A 458 -2.02 -2.77 -1.37
CA GLY A 458 -0.83 -2.58 -0.52
C GLY A 458 0.35 -1.93 -1.24
N VAL A 459 0.08 -1.06 -2.21
CA VAL A 459 1.08 -0.48 -3.10
C VAL A 459 2.07 0.39 -2.32
N VAL A 460 3.36 0.10 -2.50
CA VAL A 460 4.49 0.91 -2.01
C VAL A 460 5.40 1.21 -3.19
N ALA A 461 5.67 2.49 -3.40
CA ALA A 461 6.58 2.99 -4.42
C ALA A 461 7.90 3.43 -3.76
N GLU A 462 9.01 2.87 -4.21
CA GLU A 462 10.36 3.19 -3.76
C GLU A 462 11.16 3.81 -4.90
N LEU A 463 11.63 5.03 -4.70
CA LEU A 463 12.57 5.67 -5.60
C LEU A 463 14.01 5.28 -5.25
N ILE A 464 14.68 4.62 -6.18
CA ILE A 464 16.08 4.22 -6.08
C ILE A 464 16.92 5.20 -6.90
N LEU A 465 17.79 5.93 -6.19
CA LEU A 465 18.62 6.98 -6.77
C LEU A 465 20.00 6.44 -7.17
N PRO A 466 20.56 6.88 -8.31
CA PRO A 466 21.94 6.58 -8.68
C PRO A 466 22.94 7.32 -7.78
N PRO A 467 24.22 6.91 -7.76
CA PRO A 467 25.26 7.59 -7.00
C PRO A 467 25.34 9.09 -7.33
N GLY A 468 25.51 9.92 -6.30
CA GLY A 468 25.59 11.38 -6.44
C GLY A 468 24.26 12.11 -6.28
N LEU A 469 23.13 11.38 -6.20
CA LEU A 469 21.82 11.89 -5.80
C LEU A 469 21.42 11.34 -4.43
N VAL A 470 20.73 12.18 -3.65
CA VAL A 470 20.15 11.80 -2.35
C VAL A 470 18.76 12.43 -2.22
N THR A 471 17.91 11.89 -1.35
CA THR A 471 16.67 12.58 -1.00
C THR A 471 16.99 13.91 -0.30
N ALA A 472 16.13 14.91 -0.50
CA ALA A 472 16.23 16.16 0.23
C ALA A 472 16.01 15.94 1.73
N SER A 473 16.35 16.94 2.55
CA SER A 473 16.13 16.86 4.01
C SER A 473 14.67 16.51 4.33
N SER A 474 14.48 15.49 5.17
CA SER A 474 13.16 14.97 5.59
C SER A 474 12.33 14.28 4.49
N GLU A 475 12.85 14.10 3.28
CA GLU A 475 12.19 13.31 2.24
C GLU A 475 12.56 11.82 2.36
N ILE A 476 11.56 10.96 2.17
CA ILE A 476 11.70 9.49 2.22
C ILE A 476 11.61 8.90 0.81
N SER A 477 12.46 7.92 0.51
CA SER A 477 12.46 7.26 -0.80
C SER A 477 11.25 6.34 -1.00
N LYS A 478 10.75 5.71 0.08
CA LYS A 478 9.61 4.79 0.06
C LYS A 478 8.32 5.50 0.43
N LYS A 479 7.29 5.40 -0.40
CA LYS A 479 5.97 6.02 -0.18
C LYS A 479 4.87 4.97 -0.31
N ASN A 480 4.00 4.90 0.71
CA ASN A 480 2.83 4.04 0.71
C ASN A 480 1.69 4.73 -0.06
N VAL A 481 1.19 4.05 -1.08
CA VAL A 481 0.14 4.52 -1.99
C VAL A 481 -1.22 3.93 -1.60
N GLY A 482 -1.25 2.73 -1.03
CA GLY A 482 -2.48 2.03 -0.68
C GLY A 482 -2.97 1.11 -1.79
N ILE A 483 -3.97 1.54 -2.57
CA ILE A 483 -4.56 0.74 -3.65
C ILE A 483 -4.37 1.49 -4.96
N LEU A 484 -3.96 0.78 -6.01
CA LEU A 484 -3.93 1.28 -7.38
C LEU A 484 -4.91 0.47 -8.21
N ARG A 485 -6.10 1.03 -8.46
CA ARG A 485 -7.19 0.35 -9.15
C ARG A 485 -6.87 0.10 -10.61
N ASN A 486 -7.59 -0.84 -11.22
CA ASN A 486 -7.60 -1.01 -12.67
C ASN A 486 -7.92 0.35 -13.34
N ASN A 487 -7.11 0.72 -14.35
CA ASN A 487 -7.17 1.96 -15.11
C ASN A 487 -6.95 3.24 -14.28
N GLU A 488 -6.43 3.12 -13.05
CA GLU A 488 -6.09 4.27 -12.22
C GLU A 488 -4.66 4.74 -12.51
N LYS A 489 -4.51 6.07 -12.49
CA LYS A 489 -3.23 6.77 -12.56
C LYS A 489 -2.98 7.53 -11.28
N ILE A 490 -1.76 7.45 -10.77
CA ILE A 490 -1.33 8.17 -9.58
C ILE A 490 -0.01 8.87 -9.84
N ASN A 491 0.14 10.03 -9.21
CA ASN A 491 1.37 10.81 -9.27
C ASN A 491 2.03 10.82 -7.89
N ILE A 492 3.30 10.44 -7.85
CA ILE A 492 4.11 10.44 -6.63
C ILE A 492 5.31 11.33 -6.87
N ASN A 493 5.53 12.28 -5.98
CA ASN A 493 6.61 13.26 -6.12
C ASN A 493 7.68 13.00 -5.07
N TRP A 494 8.95 13.21 -5.41
CA TRP A 494 10.06 13.22 -4.45
C TRP A 494 10.91 14.48 -4.61
N ALA A 495 11.35 15.05 -3.50
CA ALA A 495 12.37 16.10 -3.49
C ALA A 495 13.78 15.48 -3.44
N ILE A 496 14.60 15.75 -4.46
CA ILE A 496 15.93 15.18 -4.68
C ILE A 496 16.97 16.27 -4.63
N LYS A 497 18.12 15.96 -4.02
CA LYS A 497 19.29 16.83 -3.97
C LYS A 497 20.44 16.19 -4.75
N ALA A 498 20.95 16.94 -5.72
CA ALA A 498 22.17 16.58 -6.43
C ALA A 498 23.41 17.03 -5.65
N LEU A 499 24.40 16.14 -5.52
CA LEU A 499 25.64 16.47 -4.82
C LEU A 499 26.72 16.91 -5.80
N ARG A 500 27.08 16.05 -6.76
CA ARG A 500 28.14 16.27 -7.77
C ARG A 500 27.91 15.36 -8.99
N VAL A 501 26.73 15.48 -9.58
CA VAL A 501 26.33 14.61 -10.68
C VAL A 501 25.52 15.42 -11.69
N ASP A 502 25.67 15.08 -12.95
CA ASP A 502 25.07 15.71 -14.10
C ASP A 502 24.89 14.70 -15.24
N GLY A 503 24.35 15.17 -16.37
CA GLY A 503 24.12 14.36 -17.55
C GLY A 503 22.96 13.37 -17.40
N THR A 504 22.97 12.34 -18.25
CA THR A 504 21.93 11.31 -18.28
C THR A 504 22.13 10.30 -17.16
N LEU A 505 21.16 10.20 -16.25
CA LEU A 505 21.21 9.35 -15.07
C LEU A 505 20.03 8.37 -15.02
N PRO A 506 20.25 7.10 -14.63
CA PRO A 506 19.17 6.13 -14.50
C PRO A 506 18.47 6.30 -13.14
N PHE A 507 17.19 6.64 -13.17
CA PHE A 507 16.30 6.62 -12.01
C PHE A 507 15.51 5.32 -12.05
N ALA A 508 15.51 4.58 -10.93
CA ALA A 508 14.74 3.36 -10.82
C ALA A 508 13.57 3.54 -9.85
N LEU A 509 12.36 3.22 -10.31
CA LEU A 509 11.16 3.14 -9.50
C LEU A 509 10.83 1.68 -9.25
N LYS A 510 10.93 1.24 -8.00
CA LYS A 510 10.47 -0.07 -7.56
C LYS A 510 9.07 0.07 -6.98
N VAL A 511 8.09 -0.57 -7.60
CA VAL A 511 6.72 -0.68 -7.08
C VAL A 511 6.52 -2.08 -6.53
N SER A 512 6.02 -2.18 -5.31
CA SER A 512 5.66 -3.43 -4.64
C SER A 512 4.21 -3.39 -4.18
N GLY A 513 3.59 -4.56 -4.01
CA GLY A 513 2.23 -4.69 -3.48
C GLY A 513 2.06 -5.97 -2.67
N LEU A 514 0.82 -6.29 -2.31
CA LEU A 514 0.48 -7.55 -1.64
C LEU A 514 0.83 -8.77 -2.52
N ASN A 515 0.87 -9.94 -1.88
CA ASN A 515 1.13 -11.24 -2.52
C ASN A 515 2.42 -11.28 -3.35
N ASN A 516 3.47 -10.65 -2.82
CA ASN A 516 4.82 -10.62 -3.41
C ASN A 516 4.87 -9.97 -4.82
N TYR A 517 3.89 -9.15 -5.18
CA TYR A 517 3.96 -8.38 -6.42
C TYR A 517 5.12 -7.38 -6.35
N GLN A 518 5.94 -7.34 -7.39
CA GLN A 518 7.01 -6.36 -7.55
C GLN A 518 7.30 -6.07 -9.03
N LYS A 519 7.49 -4.80 -9.37
CA LYS A 519 7.97 -4.35 -10.68
C LYS A 519 8.99 -3.23 -10.48
N THR A 520 10.10 -3.30 -11.20
CA THR A 520 11.08 -2.21 -11.25
C THR A 520 11.07 -1.60 -12.64
N ILE A 521 10.94 -0.28 -12.69
CA ILE A 521 10.90 0.53 -13.90
C ILE A 521 12.11 1.45 -13.86
N VAL A 522 12.86 1.55 -14.94
CA VAL A 522 14.07 2.37 -15.02
C VAL A 522 13.88 3.38 -16.14
N GLU A 523 14.03 4.66 -15.80
CA GLU A 523 13.95 5.77 -16.74
C GLU A 523 15.24 6.60 -16.68
N GLU A 524 15.65 7.13 -17.82
CA GLU A 524 16.82 8.00 -17.91
C GLU A 524 16.38 9.47 -17.83
N ILE A 525 16.90 10.19 -16.83
CA ILE A 525 16.65 11.63 -16.68
C ILE A 525 17.94 12.38 -16.99
N ASN A 526 17.84 13.38 -17.87
CA ASN A 526 18.96 14.22 -18.24
C ASN A 526 19.01 15.47 -17.34
N LEU A 527 20.08 15.60 -16.56
CA LEU A 527 20.44 16.81 -15.85
C LEU A 527 21.43 17.65 -16.69
N PRO A 528 21.38 18.99 -16.62
CA PRO A 528 22.33 19.84 -17.31
C PRO A 528 23.78 19.50 -16.95
N ALA A 529 24.65 19.41 -17.96
CA ALA A 529 26.08 19.23 -17.75
C ALA A 529 26.68 20.40 -16.96
N LEU A 530 27.47 20.08 -15.94
CA LEU A 530 28.19 21.02 -15.11
C LEU A 530 29.58 21.22 -15.70
N LYS A 531 29.75 22.31 -16.45
CA LYS A 531 31.04 22.65 -17.06
C LYS A 531 32.05 23.12 -16.01
N PRO A 532 33.35 22.84 -16.22
CA PRO A 532 34.42 23.49 -15.47
C PRO A 532 34.32 25.01 -15.61
N LEU A 533 34.28 25.72 -14.49
CA LEU A 533 34.06 27.16 -14.42
C LEU A 533 34.97 27.79 -13.37
N ILE A 534 35.57 28.93 -13.71
CA ILE A 534 36.12 29.88 -12.75
C ILE A 534 35.39 31.20 -12.89
N LEU A 535 34.89 31.71 -11.77
CA LEU A 535 34.13 32.95 -11.74
C LEU A 535 34.64 33.86 -10.62
N LEU A 536 34.58 35.16 -10.88
CA LEU A 536 34.84 36.19 -9.90
C LEU A 536 33.53 36.55 -9.19
N ARG A 537 33.50 36.39 -7.87
CA ARG A 537 32.33 36.72 -7.03
C ARG A 537 32.67 37.81 -6.04
N GLU A 538 31.93 38.91 -6.09
CA GLU A 538 32.04 39.97 -5.10
C GLU A 538 31.64 39.46 -3.70
N THR A 539 32.44 39.80 -2.70
CA THR A 539 32.18 39.52 -1.29
C THR A 539 32.25 40.84 -0.51
N ARG A 540 31.10 41.44 -0.19
CA ARG A 540 31.06 42.66 0.63
C ARG A 540 31.23 42.33 2.10
N GLY A 541 32.20 42.98 2.75
CA GLY A 541 32.35 42.91 4.20
C GLY A 541 31.24 43.68 4.92
N GLN A 542 30.69 43.14 6.01
CA GLN A 542 29.62 43.80 6.78
C GLN A 542 30.08 44.99 7.65
N ARG A 543 31.38 45.33 7.69
CA ARG A 543 31.94 46.22 8.75
C ARG A 543 32.72 47.47 8.30
N ASP A 544 33.16 47.58 7.05
CA ASP A 544 33.89 48.76 6.54
C ASP A 544 33.38 49.12 5.15
N GLU A 545 32.88 50.35 4.97
CA GLU A 545 32.34 50.84 3.69
C GLU A 545 33.42 50.95 2.59
N ASP A 546 34.69 51.09 2.97
CA ASP A 546 35.83 51.26 2.04
C ASP A 546 36.53 49.95 1.65
N TYR A 547 35.99 48.78 2.02
CA TYR A 547 36.64 47.48 1.83
C TYR A 547 35.90 46.61 0.81
N PHE A 548 36.64 46.15 -0.21
CA PHE A 548 36.09 45.37 -1.31
C PHE A 548 36.87 44.06 -1.47
N ALA A 549 36.18 42.93 -1.53
CA ALA A 549 36.81 41.62 -1.69
C ALA A 549 36.19 40.85 -2.85
N VAL A 550 37.03 40.07 -3.53
CA VAL A 550 36.62 39.20 -4.64
C VAL A 550 37.07 37.79 -4.35
N ASP A 551 36.11 36.87 -4.32
CA ASP A 551 36.37 35.45 -4.33
C ASP A 551 36.66 34.99 -5.76
N ILE A 552 37.75 34.28 -5.93
CA ILE A 552 38.03 33.51 -7.14
C ILE A 552 37.47 32.11 -6.90
N VAL A 553 36.27 31.86 -7.41
CA VAL A 553 35.53 30.62 -7.17
C VAL A 553 35.80 29.67 -8.31
N ALA A 554 36.15 28.43 -7.99
CA ALA A 554 36.22 27.35 -8.94
C ALA A 554 35.07 26.36 -8.75
N ALA A 555 34.51 25.91 -9.86
CA ALA A 555 33.45 24.93 -9.89
C ALA A 555 33.69 23.87 -10.98
N ASN A 556 33.44 22.60 -10.65
CA ASN A 556 33.55 21.42 -11.52
C ASN A 556 34.91 21.24 -12.20
N ILE A 557 35.99 21.54 -11.47
CA ILE A 557 37.38 21.48 -11.98
C ILE A 557 38.15 20.28 -11.39
N SER A 558 37.51 19.12 -11.24
CA SER A 558 38.12 17.92 -10.64
C SER A 558 39.35 17.39 -11.38
N GLU A 559 39.48 17.74 -12.66
CA GLU A 559 40.56 17.30 -13.54
C GLU A 559 41.79 18.23 -13.46
N ALA A 560 41.66 19.40 -12.82
CA ALA A 560 42.75 20.37 -12.68
C ALA A 560 43.76 19.92 -11.63
N GLU A 561 45.03 19.76 -12.04
CA GLU A 561 46.15 19.57 -11.11
C GLU A 561 46.96 20.85 -10.92
N ASN A 562 47.05 21.70 -11.94
CA ASN A 562 47.63 23.03 -11.80
C ASN A 562 46.80 24.04 -12.61
N ILE A 563 46.63 25.22 -12.03
CA ILE A 563 45.99 26.36 -12.68
C ILE A 563 46.87 27.59 -12.51
N ALA A 564 47.15 28.27 -13.63
CA ALA A 564 47.87 29.53 -13.69
C ALA A 564 47.03 30.61 -14.38
N PHE A 565 47.00 31.82 -13.83
CA PHE A 565 46.29 32.95 -14.42
C PHE A 565 46.71 34.30 -13.84
N ASP A 566 46.42 35.37 -14.59
CA ASP A 566 46.60 36.75 -14.18
C ASP A 566 45.25 37.36 -13.75
N LEU A 567 45.15 37.83 -12.51
CA LEU A 567 44.05 38.68 -12.06
C LEU A 567 44.41 40.16 -12.26
N ASN A 568 43.70 40.85 -13.14
CA ASN A 568 43.87 42.27 -13.42
C ASN A 568 42.85 43.11 -12.64
N TYR A 569 43.28 44.29 -12.19
CA TYR A 569 42.43 45.25 -11.50
C TYR A 569 42.92 46.68 -11.76
N ASP A 570 42.06 47.70 -11.65
CA ASP A 570 42.49 49.10 -11.80
C ASP A 570 43.24 49.60 -10.55
N PRO A 571 44.57 49.83 -10.62
CA PRO A 571 45.34 50.26 -9.45
C PRO A 571 45.12 51.73 -9.07
N LYS A 572 44.38 52.51 -9.88
CA LYS A 572 43.95 53.88 -9.53
C LYS A 572 42.73 53.86 -8.61
N LYS A 573 41.81 52.92 -8.84
CA LYS A 573 40.57 52.74 -8.06
C LYS A 573 40.74 51.80 -6.87
N LEU A 574 41.61 50.79 -6.97
CA LEU A 574 41.82 49.77 -5.94
C LEU A 574 43.25 49.74 -5.40
N LEU A 575 43.38 49.53 -4.10
CA LEU A 575 44.64 49.16 -3.43
C LEU A 575 44.58 47.71 -2.97
N LEU A 576 45.40 46.83 -3.56
CA LEU A 576 45.54 45.45 -3.07
C LEU A 576 46.12 45.45 -1.65
N THR A 577 45.36 44.96 -0.67
CA THR A 577 45.76 44.92 0.74
C THR A 577 46.28 43.52 1.11
N HIS A 578 45.50 42.49 0.82
CA HIS A 578 45.81 41.12 1.20
C HIS A 578 45.23 40.10 0.20
N ILE A 579 45.81 38.91 0.17
CA ILE A 579 45.21 37.76 -0.53
C ILE A 579 45.14 36.65 0.49
N SER A 580 43.92 36.25 0.82
CA SER A 580 43.69 35.08 1.66
C SER A 580 43.52 33.85 0.80
N ARG A 581 44.12 32.76 1.27
CA ARG A 581 43.84 31.42 0.77
C ARG A 581 42.36 31.11 0.96
N GLY A 582 41.72 30.59 -0.07
CA GLY A 582 40.33 30.18 0.02
C GLY A 582 40.18 28.74 0.54
N ASP A 583 38.93 28.33 0.73
CA ASP A 583 38.60 27.02 1.28
C ASP A 583 38.99 25.86 0.35
N PHE A 584 39.31 26.11 -0.92
CA PHE A 584 39.83 25.11 -1.87
C PHE A 584 41.11 24.45 -1.34
N PHE A 585 41.89 25.14 -0.52
CA PHE A 585 43.12 24.61 0.08
C PHE A 585 42.96 24.22 1.55
N VAL A 586 41.77 23.78 1.94
CA VAL A 586 41.46 23.26 3.28
C VAL A 586 40.94 21.82 3.18
N ARG A 587 41.45 20.94 4.03
CA ARG A 587 41.00 19.54 4.17
C ARG A 587 41.23 19.04 5.59
N ASP A 588 40.23 18.39 6.18
CA ASP A 588 40.33 17.79 7.53
C ASP A 588 40.84 18.77 8.60
N ASN A 589 40.35 20.03 8.55
CA ASN A 589 40.83 21.18 9.34
C ASN A 589 42.32 21.53 9.18
N ASN A 590 43.00 20.95 8.20
CA ASN A 590 44.38 21.28 7.85
C ASN A 590 44.44 22.21 6.65
N LEU A 591 45.43 23.09 6.71
CA LEU A 591 45.80 24.04 5.68
C LEU A 591 46.72 23.35 4.66
N LEU A 592 46.24 23.16 3.43
CA LEU A 592 47.00 22.57 2.32
C LEU A 592 48.00 23.58 1.73
N PRO A 593 49.00 23.16 0.93
CA PRO A 593 49.90 24.08 0.25
C PRO A 593 49.13 25.12 -0.58
N PHE A 594 49.59 26.36 -0.56
CA PHE A 594 49.06 27.47 -1.36
C PHE A 594 50.24 28.35 -1.74
N ASN A 595 50.52 28.42 -3.03
CA ASN A 595 51.63 29.19 -3.56
C ASN A 595 51.32 30.68 -3.36
N ARG A 596 52.30 31.47 -2.92
CA ARG A 596 52.08 32.91 -2.77
C ARG A 596 51.99 33.54 -4.17
N PRO A 597 50.87 34.21 -4.52
CA PRO A 597 50.75 34.85 -5.82
C PRO A 597 51.78 35.97 -5.98
N ASP A 598 52.33 36.14 -7.19
CA ASP A 598 53.24 37.25 -7.50
C ASP A 598 52.45 38.55 -7.61
N ARG A 599 53.02 39.62 -7.04
CA ARG A 599 52.47 40.97 -6.94
C ARG A 599 53.46 42.02 -7.44
N SER A 600 54.46 41.61 -8.21
CA SER A 600 55.55 42.45 -8.69
C SER A 600 55.07 43.54 -9.66
N GLU A 601 54.05 43.24 -10.49
CA GLU A 601 53.40 44.20 -11.37
C GLU A 601 52.23 44.95 -10.70
N LYS A 602 52.17 46.26 -10.89
CA LYS A 602 51.08 47.09 -10.35
C LYS A 602 49.81 46.91 -11.18
N GLY A 603 48.69 46.58 -10.53
CA GLY A 603 47.40 46.34 -11.20
C GLY A 603 47.20 44.90 -11.69
N LYS A 604 48.12 44.00 -11.33
CA LYS A 604 48.05 42.58 -11.69
C LYS A 604 48.50 41.69 -10.53
N VAL A 605 47.88 40.53 -10.38
CA VAL A 605 48.32 39.47 -9.48
C VAL A 605 48.43 38.16 -10.28
N ILE A 606 49.59 37.52 -10.25
CA ILE A 606 49.85 36.28 -10.99
C ILE A 606 49.68 35.09 -10.04
N PHE A 607 48.74 34.20 -10.38
CA PHE A 607 48.49 32.95 -9.69
C PHE A 607 49.11 31.79 -10.46
N ASP A 608 49.76 30.89 -9.74
CA ASP A 608 50.23 29.58 -10.20
C ASP A 608 50.04 28.62 -9.02
N GLN A 609 49.01 27.79 -9.08
CA GLN A 609 48.55 26.98 -7.96
C GLN A 609 48.45 25.50 -8.35
N GLU A 610 49.16 24.66 -7.60
CA GLU A 610 48.94 23.21 -7.61
C GLU A 610 47.69 22.89 -6.79
N PHE A 611 46.72 22.23 -7.42
CA PHE A 611 45.44 21.91 -6.81
C PHE A 611 45.47 20.58 -6.07
N PRO A 612 44.78 20.49 -4.92
CA PRO A 612 44.71 19.25 -4.18
C PRO A 612 43.86 18.20 -4.92
N PHE A 613 44.38 16.96 -4.97
CA PHE A 613 43.68 15.81 -5.52
C PHE A 613 42.24 15.66 -4.97
N ASN A 614 41.31 15.29 -5.86
CA ASN A 614 39.89 15.01 -5.56
C ASN A 614 39.07 16.22 -5.06
N LYS A 615 39.48 17.45 -5.39
CA LYS A 615 38.68 18.65 -5.13
C LYS A 615 38.22 19.30 -6.43
N ALA A 616 36.91 19.54 -6.52
CA ALA A 616 36.27 20.04 -7.74
C ALA A 616 35.68 21.45 -7.57
N ASN A 617 35.39 21.88 -6.35
CA ASN A 617 34.64 23.10 -6.05
C ASN A 617 35.22 23.82 -4.83
N GLY A 618 35.18 25.15 -4.83
CA GLY A 618 35.55 26.00 -3.68
C GLY A 618 36.14 27.35 -4.11
N VAL A 619 36.51 28.17 -3.13
CA VAL A 619 37.22 29.43 -3.33
C VAL A 619 38.72 29.14 -3.40
N ILE A 620 39.35 29.45 -4.53
CA ILE A 620 40.81 29.34 -4.71
C ILE A 620 41.50 30.34 -3.79
N ALA A 621 41.12 31.61 -3.91
CA ALA A 621 41.62 32.71 -3.10
C ALA A 621 40.56 33.81 -3.00
N THR A 622 40.62 34.57 -1.90
CA THR A 622 39.89 35.84 -1.79
C THR A 622 40.92 36.96 -1.86
N VAL A 623 40.74 37.85 -2.82
CA VAL A 623 41.60 39.01 -3.03
C VAL A 623 40.93 40.22 -2.41
N HIS A 624 41.66 40.90 -1.54
CA HIS A 624 41.14 42.00 -0.74
C HIS A 624 41.72 43.32 -1.18
N PHE A 625 40.85 44.31 -1.30
CA PHE A 625 41.17 45.65 -1.75
C PHE A 625 40.62 46.70 -0.80
N GLN A 626 41.33 47.82 -0.71
CA GLN A 626 40.79 49.07 -0.20
C GLN A 626 40.37 49.94 -1.39
N LEU A 627 39.15 50.47 -1.34
CA LEU A 627 38.61 51.40 -2.33
C LEU A 627 39.32 52.75 -2.21
N LYS A 628 39.75 53.30 -3.36
CA LYS A 628 40.27 54.67 -3.48
C LYS A 628 39.24 55.63 -4.10
N GLU A 629 38.25 55.06 -4.77
CA GLU A 629 37.09 55.73 -5.37
C GLU A 629 35.84 54.92 -5.01
N ASP A 630 34.65 55.51 -5.18
CA ASP A 630 33.37 54.91 -4.78
C ASP A 630 33.06 53.59 -5.52
N GLU A 631 33.67 53.36 -6.68
CA GLU A 631 33.48 52.17 -7.50
C GLU A 631 34.80 51.40 -7.71
N PRO A 632 34.78 50.05 -7.63
CA PRO A 632 35.99 49.23 -7.74
C PRO A 632 36.61 49.22 -9.14
N GLY A 633 35.87 49.60 -10.18
CA GLY A 633 36.29 49.47 -11.57
C GLY A 633 36.36 48.01 -12.04
N ASN A 634 37.00 47.80 -13.18
CA ASN A 634 37.09 46.50 -13.83
C ASN A 634 38.06 45.53 -13.12
N ILE A 635 37.58 44.32 -12.83
CA ILE A 635 38.41 43.19 -12.36
C ILE A 635 38.15 41.98 -13.26
N SER A 636 39.23 41.41 -13.80
CA SER A 636 39.15 40.32 -14.78
C SER A 636 40.30 39.32 -14.67
N ILE A 637 40.04 38.08 -15.10
CA ILE A 637 41.06 37.04 -15.26
C ILE A 637 41.53 37.01 -16.73
N SER A 638 42.84 36.89 -16.93
CA SER A 638 43.49 36.72 -18.24
C SER A 638 44.63 35.71 -18.18
N ASN A 639 45.22 35.34 -19.33
CA ASN A 639 46.36 34.41 -19.43
C ASN A 639 46.16 33.11 -18.66
N PHE A 640 44.96 32.55 -18.80
CA PHE A 640 44.54 31.38 -18.05
C PHE A 640 45.04 30.09 -18.69
N GLU A 641 45.68 29.24 -17.89
CA GLU A 641 46.13 27.91 -18.26
C GLU A 641 45.74 26.91 -17.17
N ALA A 642 45.20 25.76 -17.57
CA ALA A 642 44.90 24.66 -16.68
C ALA A 642 45.42 23.35 -17.26
N VAL A 643 46.11 22.56 -16.44
CA VAL A 643 46.68 21.27 -16.83
C VAL A 643 46.19 20.16 -15.92
N ASN A 644 45.98 18.98 -16.50
CA ASN A 644 45.61 17.76 -15.78
C ASN A 644 46.87 16.96 -15.36
N GLY A 645 46.69 15.82 -14.68
CA GLY A 645 47.81 15.01 -14.18
C GLY A 645 48.78 14.45 -15.22
N PRO A 646 48.32 14.07 -16.43
CA PRO A 646 49.20 13.80 -17.56
C PRO A 646 50.01 15.01 -18.06
N GLY A 647 49.62 16.23 -17.69
CA GLY A 647 50.21 17.49 -18.18
C GLY A 647 49.54 18.04 -19.44
N ASP A 648 48.38 17.50 -19.82
CA ASP A 648 47.61 17.99 -20.96
C ASP A 648 46.77 19.21 -20.55
N SER A 649 46.74 20.22 -21.42
CA SER A 649 45.89 21.40 -21.23
C SER A 649 44.43 21.10 -21.48
N PHE A 650 43.51 21.65 -20.69
CA PHE A 650 42.06 21.57 -20.92
C PHE A 650 41.36 22.91 -20.71
N GLU A 651 40.18 23.06 -21.33
CA GLU A 651 39.42 24.31 -21.30
C GLU A 651 38.57 24.44 -20.04
N ILE A 652 38.61 25.62 -19.41
CA ILE A 652 37.74 26.03 -18.30
C ILE A 652 37.05 27.33 -18.70
N GLU A 653 35.74 27.41 -18.50
CA GLU A 653 35.00 28.66 -18.72
C GLU A 653 35.43 29.71 -17.70
N ILE A 654 35.70 30.94 -18.14
CA ILE A 654 36.07 32.06 -17.27
C ILE A 654 34.95 33.08 -17.34
N ARG A 655 34.40 33.43 -16.18
CA ARG A 655 33.31 34.39 -16.06
C ARG A 655 33.73 35.60 -15.23
N ASN A 656 34.08 36.68 -15.93
CA ASN A 656 34.46 37.97 -15.35
C ASN A 656 33.24 38.84 -15.07
N ASN A 657 32.42 38.48 -14.09
CA ASN A 657 31.19 39.22 -13.73
C ASN A 657 31.43 40.63 -13.15
N LEU A 658 32.69 41.08 -13.06
CA LEU A 658 33.10 42.39 -12.53
C LEU A 658 33.77 43.27 -13.61
N GLU A 659 33.57 42.92 -14.88
CA GLU A 659 33.87 43.80 -16.01
C GLU A 659 32.74 44.83 -16.17
N GLU A 660 33.08 46.14 -16.22
CA GLU A 660 32.11 47.18 -16.57
C GLU A 660 31.60 46.90 -18.01
N GLU A 661 30.28 46.76 -18.20
CA GLU A 661 29.68 46.74 -19.54
C GLU A 661 29.94 48.09 -20.20
N ASN A 662 30.63 48.08 -21.35
CA ASN A 662 30.88 49.29 -22.15
C ASN A 662 29.64 49.78 -22.88
#